data_AF-A4I8D6-F1
#
_entry.id   AF-A4I8D6-F1
#
_cell.length_a   1.000
_cell.length_b   1.000
_cell.length_c   1.000
_cell.angle_alpha   90.00
_cell.angle_beta   90.00
_cell.angle_gamma   90.00
#
_symmetry.space_group_name_H-M   'P 1'
#
loop_
_entity.id
_entity.type
_entity.pdbx_description
1 polymer ?
#
loop_
_entity_poly.entity_id
_entity_poly.type
_entity_poly.pdbx_seq_one_letter_code
_entity_poly.pdbx_strand_id
1 'polypeptide(L)'
;MPVRVLCLHGAQQTQEIFQHQLSLFQDDLARIAELVFLEAPHVLPLITAQDDIPTRSWCSADGREDYSAGDALVATAMQPAGPGTDLAFTVMLGFSQGALMIYRYLWLHAADAAVAAQLRGVVVAGAPDPRRMFPRNADNTLFQSASDSPASSAAGVTVFGALPFLHIIGKKDAVVAPEESATFAQVCSSASHILFHEHAHSIPALKEVRTAVREVCQTALLSSAKLAETLEARAGELEMVRSMYEEECILTCGNETLVRIPLFTDAESLLASSSSPAAASLKASAVHALERVKVCFRVPWSYPSTLPMVEMADGPTWHSIKYERWAADIVVRTSAYLADELGGETAMLLPAYLYAAGLAQEKLDVLVDVFAEEACGRGGADGEAAVSQLGGPWAAEDELLREAYIAEAEANAAELLLAEARRPRNGRRPTADVGEDDDGEFDSEEARSAAAGGGGGTCTLTIGLIGKPSAGKSTFFNAVTNPAVESDAARVAAFPFTTIEPNIGAGLAPLYCPCATLRAAAVAPAGDGATDVAATAGSARLSSAVLSSGLAGDLCDAKYGHVRALGSHHFRRHPVRVKDVAGLVQGAYQGKGKGNQFLNDLCDADVLVHVVDGAAATEADGTACAPGQGSTMEDITWVRSEVHSWIYDNLRAKWTSLVRQPTKLRTMFSGYRSTPTFVDRVLRRVGIANEIALTTMLRTWGPQELHALVALYVRLRFPMIVALNKADLSTAADVAAALRQAYPHEVFVPMTVRIEWLALQLSRNGYVDYTPGAASLSIKVDCGEVANLEKRVCQELHDVASFFRTATPSPERLSSSLLPLTTTGVQDVLAAAMEACGVMLVYPVRAFHPVTSLAHCLTFKLGSSAERVFNALVHLQLLEGKLVRFEMIDLAPVKRQLHQQLLASLATAPSSEASMPMPAQQQQCAVALPTSAQTLRKTEVISSSAVLARILSNKRQLA
;
A
#
# COMPACT_ATOMS: atom_id res chain seq x y z
N MET A 1 26.05 11.98 -7.45
CA MET A 1 26.36 10.57 -7.10
C MET A 1 25.95 10.35 -5.66
N PRO A 2 25.61 9.12 -5.24
CA PRO A 2 25.40 8.85 -3.82
C PRO A 2 26.68 9.17 -3.04
N VAL A 3 26.51 9.63 -1.80
CA VAL A 3 27.62 9.82 -0.85
C VAL A 3 28.22 8.46 -0.53
N ARG A 4 29.55 8.34 -0.63
CA ARG A 4 30.23 7.09 -0.25
C ARG A 4 30.62 7.17 1.21
N VAL A 5 30.14 6.21 2.00
CA VAL A 5 30.35 6.11 3.45
C VAL A 5 31.32 4.96 3.72
N LEU A 6 32.46 5.25 4.34
CA LEU A 6 33.39 4.21 4.81
C LEU A 6 32.95 3.70 6.18
N CYS A 7 32.60 2.42 6.27
CA CYS A 7 32.10 1.77 7.48
C CYS A 7 33.20 0.93 8.16
N LEU A 8 33.53 1.27 9.41
CA LEU A 8 34.54 0.61 10.23
C LEU A 8 33.87 -0.07 11.44
N HIS A 9 33.97 -1.40 11.50
CA HIS A 9 33.33 -2.22 12.53
C HIS A 9 34.07 -2.18 13.88
N GLY A 10 33.41 -2.69 14.93
CA GLY A 10 34.02 -2.80 16.27
C GLY A 10 34.98 -3.99 16.39
N ALA A 11 35.62 -4.14 17.56
CA ALA A 11 36.38 -5.34 17.89
C ALA A 11 35.48 -6.58 17.93
N GLN A 12 36.03 -7.75 17.64
CA GLN A 12 35.30 -9.03 17.62
C GLN A 12 34.13 -9.05 16.62
N GLN A 13 34.23 -8.26 15.55
CA GLN A 13 33.30 -8.27 14.43
C GLN A 13 34.07 -8.50 13.13
N THR A 14 33.35 -8.96 12.10
CA THR A 14 33.82 -8.95 10.71
C THR A 14 33.06 -7.89 9.93
N GLN A 15 33.51 -7.57 8.72
CA GLN A 15 32.78 -6.65 7.84
C GLN A 15 31.35 -7.15 7.55
N GLU A 16 31.17 -8.47 7.42
CA GLU A 16 29.89 -9.10 7.09
C GLU A 16 28.90 -8.97 8.25
N ILE A 17 29.36 -9.19 9.49
CA ILE A 17 28.54 -9.00 10.69
C ILE A 17 28.08 -7.55 10.80
N PHE A 18 28.99 -6.60 10.57
CA PHE A 18 28.66 -5.18 10.63
C PHE A 18 27.74 -4.73 9.50
N GLN A 19 27.94 -5.27 8.29
CA GLN A 19 27.03 -5.08 7.17
C GLN A 19 25.62 -5.58 7.48
N HIS A 20 25.50 -6.76 8.10
CA HIS A 20 24.20 -7.29 8.50
C HIS A 20 23.53 -6.42 9.58
N GLN A 21 24.29 -5.94 10.57
CA GLN A 21 23.79 -5.00 11.60
C GLN A 21 23.26 -3.70 11.00
N LEU A 22 23.83 -3.22 9.90
CA LEU A 22 23.42 -2.00 9.19
C LEU A 22 22.52 -2.26 7.98
N SER A 23 21.91 -3.45 7.83
CA SER A 23 20.99 -3.77 6.72
C SER A 23 19.85 -2.75 6.57
N LEU A 24 19.13 -2.48 7.66
CA LEU A 24 18.06 -1.47 7.69
C LEU A 24 18.53 -0.04 7.40
N PHE A 25 19.83 0.27 7.55
CA PHE A 25 20.41 1.56 7.15
C PHE A 25 20.73 1.56 5.66
N GLN A 26 21.23 0.45 5.11
CA GLN A 26 21.50 0.31 3.68
C GLN A 26 20.23 0.53 2.86
N ASP A 27 19.12 -0.08 3.27
CA ASP A 27 17.82 0.06 2.59
C ASP A 27 17.31 1.52 2.66
N ASP A 28 17.39 2.11 3.84
CA ASP A 28 16.96 3.49 4.13
C ASP A 28 17.79 4.54 3.38
N LEU A 29 19.04 4.23 3.04
CA LEU A 29 20.02 5.13 2.43
C LEU A 29 20.29 4.84 0.96
N ALA A 30 19.74 3.76 0.37
CA ALA A 30 20.10 3.26 -0.96
C ALA A 30 20.03 4.30 -2.11
N ARG A 31 19.25 5.38 -1.95
CA ARG A 31 19.15 6.48 -2.92
C ARG A 31 20.13 7.63 -2.68
N ILE A 32 20.66 7.75 -1.47
CA ILE A 32 21.39 8.90 -0.96
C ILE A 32 22.87 8.54 -0.75
N ALA A 33 23.15 7.35 -0.24
CA ALA A 33 24.49 6.91 0.12
C ALA A 33 24.77 5.44 -0.23
N GLU A 34 26.05 5.14 -0.48
CA GLU A 34 26.61 3.81 -0.64
C GLU A 34 27.50 3.51 0.58
N LEU A 35 27.13 2.51 1.38
CA LEU A 35 27.93 2.06 2.51
C LEU A 35 28.96 1.03 2.04
N VAL A 36 30.24 1.30 2.32
CA VAL A 36 31.36 0.42 1.96
C VAL A 36 32.04 -0.02 3.24
N PHE A 37 32.07 -1.34 3.47
CA PHE A 37 32.57 -1.94 4.69
C PHE A 37 34.03 -2.34 4.53
N LEU A 38 34.87 -1.97 5.50
CA LEU A 38 36.28 -2.32 5.52
C LEU A 38 36.55 -3.37 6.60
N GLU A 39 37.21 -4.46 6.22
CA GLU A 39 37.57 -5.55 7.12
C GLU A 39 38.87 -5.23 7.88
N ALA A 40 38.87 -5.37 9.21
CA ALA A 40 40.04 -5.09 10.02
C ALA A 40 41.21 -6.07 9.73
N PRO A 41 42.47 -5.65 9.88
CA PRO A 41 43.62 -6.44 9.41
C PRO A 41 43.96 -7.65 10.29
N HIS A 42 43.67 -7.61 11.59
CA HIS A 42 44.06 -8.66 12.52
C HIS A 42 42.93 -9.64 12.78
N VAL A 43 43.22 -10.93 12.57
CA VAL A 43 42.32 -12.04 12.90
C VAL A 43 42.49 -12.40 14.37
N LEU A 44 41.39 -12.45 15.12
CA LEU A 44 41.37 -12.84 16.52
C LEU A 44 41.21 -14.35 16.68
N PRO A 45 41.70 -14.93 17.79
CA PRO A 45 41.37 -16.30 18.17
C PRO A 45 39.86 -16.49 18.32
N LEU A 46 39.38 -17.71 18.06
CA LEU A 46 37.98 -18.09 18.30
C LEU A 46 37.63 -17.87 19.77
N ILE A 47 36.50 -17.21 20.03
CA ILE A 47 36.05 -16.86 21.37
C ILE A 47 35.55 -18.13 22.08
N THR A 48 34.82 -18.99 21.36
CA THR A 48 34.42 -20.31 21.82
C THR A 48 34.83 -21.41 20.83
N ALA A 49 35.01 -22.63 21.31
CA ALA A 49 35.36 -23.78 20.47
C ALA A 49 34.25 -24.19 19.47
N GLN A 50 33.09 -23.52 19.53
CA GLN A 50 31.92 -23.74 18.67
C GLN A 50 31.78 -22.66 17.58
N ASP A 51 32.58 -21.59 17.63
CA ASP A 51 32.55 -20.55 16.62
C ASP A 51 33.30 -21.03 15.36
N ASP A 52 32.63 -21.04 14.21
CA ASP A 52 33.22 -21.49 12.95
C ASP A 52 33.96 -20.37 12.19
N ILE A 53 33.79 -19.11 12.61
CA ILE A 53 34.31 -17.93 11.90
C ILE A 53 35.14 -17.07 12.85
N PRO A 54 36.44 -16.86 12.58
CA PRO A 54 37.27 -16.00 13.40
C PRO A 54 36.88 -14.53 13.20
N THR A 55 36.76 -13.80 14.31
CA THR A 55 36.44 -12.36 14.32
C THR A 55 37.70 -11.52 14.13
N ARG A 56 37.56 -10.20 13.99
CA ARG A 56 38.70 -9.31 13.70
C ARG A 56 38.83 -8.11 14.65
N SER A 57 40.01 -7.51 14.62
CA SER A 57 40.42 -6.35 15.42
C SER A 57 41.27 -5.38 14.60
N TRP A 58 41.15 -4.09 14.93
CA TRP A 58 41.96 -3.02 14.33
C TRP A 58 43.36 -2.89 14.93
N CYS A 59 43.57 -3.43 16.12
CA CYS A 59 44.89 -3.53 16.75
C CYS A 59 45.37 -4.98 16.86
N SER A 60 46.68 -5.17 16.95
CA SER A 60 47.28 -6.49 17.11
C SER A 60 46.87 -7.15 18.44
N ALA A 61 46.77 -8.49 18.42
CA ALA A 61 46.41 -9.30 19.59
C ALA A 61 47.60 -9.51 20.55
N ASP A 62 48.77 -8.94 20.26
CA ASP A 62 50.05 -9.26 20.88
C ASP A 62 50.27 -8.52 22.23
N GLY A 63 49.20 -7.92 22.78
CA GLY A 63 49.22 -7.15 24.03
C GLY A 63 49.89 -5.78 23.94
N ARG A 64 50.28 -5.33 22.75
CA ARG A 64 50.92 -4.02 22.50
C ARG A 64 49.97 -2.93 22.01
N GLU A 65 48.69 -3.26 21.74
CA GLU A 65 47.70 -2.34 21.16
C GLU A 65 48.25 -1.57 19.92
N ASP A 66 48.94 -2.28 19.04
CA ASP A 66 49.50 -1.69 17.82
C ASP A 66 48.42 -1.54 16.74
N TYR A 67 48.14 -0.31 16.34
CA TYR A 67 47.14 0.06 15.34
C TYR A 67 47.73 0.36 13.95
N SER A 68 49.06 0.25 13.77
CA SER A 68 49.76 0.68 12.55
C SER A 68 49.24 0.03 11.26
N ALA A 69 48.89 -1.25 11.31
CA ALA A 69 48.27 -1.95 10.18
C ALA A 69 46.86 -1.43 9.86
N GLY A 70 46.08 -1.10 10.89
CA GLY A 70 44.76 -0.48 10.75
C GLY A 70 44.86 0.92 10.14
N ASP A 71 45.78 1.75 10.64
CA ASP A 71 46.03 3.09 10.13
C ASP A 71 46.40 3.05 8.63
N ALA A 72 47.32 2.16 8.24
CA ALA A 72 47.71 2.00 6.84
C ALA A 72 46.56 1.53 5.94
N LEU A 73 45.70 0.63 6.44
CA LEU A 73 44.54 0.13 5.71
C LEU A 73 43.50 1.23 5.49
N VAL A 74 43.14 1.98 6.54
CA VAL A 74 42.20 3.10 6.45
C VAL A 74 42.75 4.21 5.56
N ALA A 75 44.03 4.56 5.70
CA ALA A 75 44.67 5.54 4.84
C ALA A 75 44.62 5.13 3.35
N THR A 76 44.90 3.85 3.05
CA THR A 76 44.82 3.31 1.68
C THR A 76 43.38 3.35 1.15
N ALA A 77 42.39 3.00 1.97
CA ALA A 77 40.99 3.05 1.58
C ALA A 77 40.52 4.47 1.26
N MET A 78 41.00 5.46 2.01
CA MET A 78 40.64 6.86 1.81
C MET A 78 41.31 7.51 0.59
N GLN A 79 42.38 6.91 0.03
CA GLN A 79 43.14 7.53 -1.06
C GLN A 79 42.27 7.82 -2.30
N PRO A 80 42.49 8.98 -2.98
CA PRO A 80 41.83 9.29 -4.24
C PRO A 80 42.17 8.27 -5.33
N ALA A 81 41.26 8.06 -6.29
CA ALA A 81 41.47 7.14 -7.42
C ALA A 81 42.62 7.57 -8.37
N GLY A 82 43.08 8.81 -8.25
CA GLY A 82 44.21 9.37 -8.97
C GLY A 82 44.53 10.83 -8.56
N PRO A 83 45.65 11.40 -9.01
CA PRO A 83 46.00 12.79 -8.73
C PRO A 83 44.93 13.74 -9.30
N GLY A 84 44.38 14.61 -8.45
CA GLY A 84 43.31 15.55 -8.81
C GLY A 84 41.88 15.00 -8.69
N THR A 85 41.70 13.80 -8.12
CA THR A 85 40.37 13.25 -7.78
C THR A 85 40.03 13.48 -6.32
N ASP A 86 38.74 13.45 -6.00
CA ASP A 86 38.26 13.58 -4.63
C ASP A 86 38.62 12.34 -3.79
N LEU A 87 38.68 12.52 -2.46
CA LEU A 87 38.72 11.45 -1.47
C LEU A 87 37.73 10.35 -1.84
N ALA A 88 38.12 9.09 -1.67
CA ALA A 88 37.27 7.95 -2.02
C ALA A 88 35.94 7.93 -1.26
N PHE A 89 35.91 8.55 -0.07
CA PHE A 89 34.77 8.64 0.84
C PHE A 89 34.64 10.06 1.39
N THR A 90 33.42 10.57 1.42
CA THR A 90 33.11 11.90 1.99
C THR A 90 32.51 11.80 3.39
N VAL A 91 32.09 10.61 3.82
CA VAL A 91 31.59 10.34 5.17
C VAL A 91 32.25 9.09 5.73
N MET A 92 32.54 9.09 7.03
CA MET A 92 33.02 7.90 7.75
C MET A 92 32.03 7.51 8.84
N LEU A 93 31.80 6.21 9.01
CA LEU A 93 30.95 5.63 10.05
C LEU A 93 31.74 4.57 10.83
N GLY A 94 31.90 4.76 12.14
CA GLY A 94 32.70 3.87 12.99
C GLY A 94 31.95 3.42 14.23
N PHE A 95 32.06 2.13 14.55
CA PHE A 95 31.55 1.57 15.81
C PHE A 95 32.71 1.14 16.71
N SER A 96 32.70 1.55 17.99
CA SER A 96 33.69 1.09 18.98
C SER A 96 35.15 1.30 18.53
N GLN A 97 35.96 0.25 18.37
CA GLN A 97 37.32 0.36 17.79
C GLN A 97 37.33 1.03 16.40
N GLY A 98 36.31 0.83 15.56
CA GLY A 98 36.19 1.51 14.28
C GLY A 98 36.05 3.03 14.44
N ALA A 99 35.39 3.51 15.51
CA ALA A 99 35.34 4.94 15.82
C ALA A 99 36.71 5.50 16.24
N LEU A 100 37.49 4.74 17.02
CA LEU A 100 38.88 5.07 17.35
C LEU A 100 39.75 5.20 16.09
N MET A 101 39.54 4.33 15.09
CA MET A 101 40.24 4.43 13.81
C MET A 101 39.93 5.72 13.06
N ILE A 102 38.68 6.19 13.11
CA ILE A 102 38.32 7.48 12.51
C ILE A 102 39.06 8.63 13.22
N TYR A 103 39.05 8.66 14.55
CA TYR A 103 39.77 9.71 15.29
C TYR A 103 41.26 9.70 14.98
N ARG A 104 41.88 8.52 14.87
CA ARG A 104 43.30 8.38 14.51
C ARG A 104 43.57 8.82 13.08
N TYR A 105 42.72 8.44 12.13
CA TYR A 105 42.85 8.88 10.73
C TYR A 105 42.79 10.41 10.63
N LEU A 106 41.79 11.04 11.24
CA LEU A 106 41.66 12.49 11.27
C LEU A 106 42.87 13.17 11.90
N TRP A 107 43.43 12.57 12.95
CA TRP A 107 44.60 13.09 13.62
C TRP A 107 45.88 12.96 12.77
N LEU A 108 46.15 11.78 12.20
CA LEU A 108 47.31 11.51 11.34
C LEU A 108 47.29 12.34 10.05
N HIS A 109 46.09 12.69 9.57
CA HIS A 109 45.88 13.45 8.34
C HIS A 109 45.36 14.89 8.57
N ALA A 110 45.52 15.44 9.78
CA ALA A 110 45.05 16.79 10.09
C ALA A 110 45.69 17.90 9.22
N ALA A 111 46.91 17.67 8.73
CA ALA A 111 47.61 18.56 7.81
C ALA A 111 47.24 18.35 6.32
N ASP A 112 46.44 17.33 6.01
CA ASP A 112 46.02 17.01 4.64
C ASP A 112 44.87 17.93 4.20
N ALA A 113 45.17 18.83 3.26
CA ALA A 113 44.18 19.75 2.71
C ALA A 113 43.01 19.05 2.03
N ALA A 114 43.20 17.85 1.48
CA ALA A 114 42.12 17.08 0.87
C ALA A 114 41.13 16.60 1.94
N VAL A 115 41.63 16.08 3.07
CA VAL A 115 40.79 15.66 4.20
C VAL A 115 40.00 16.83 4.77
N ALA A 116 40.65 17.96 5.01
CA ALA A 116 39.99 19.16 5.52
C ALA A 116 38.92 19.73 4.57
N ALA A 117 39.10 19.58 3.24
CA ALA A 117 38.20 20.15 2.24
C ALA A 117 37.08 19.22 1.76
N GLN A 118 37.33 17.90 1.72
CA GLN A 118 36.46 16.93 1.06
C GLN A 118 35.73 16.00 2.04
N LEU A 119 36.21 15.83 3.28
CA LEU A 119 35.46 15.08 4.29
C LEU A 119 34.30 15.94 4.83
N ARG A 120 33.08 15.39 4.81
CA ARG A 120 31.83 16.12 5.03
C ARG A 120 31.04 15.72 6.26
N GLY A 121 31.32 14.56 6.85
CA GLY A 121 30.62 14.11 8.05
C GLY A 121 31.23 12.87 8.65
N VAL A 122 31.07 12.74 9.97
CA VAL A 122 31.55 11.59 10.73
C VAL A 122 30.43 11.08 11.63
N VAL A 123 30.15 9.78 11.56
CA VAL A 123 29.22 9.09 12.46
C VAL A 123 30.02 8.14 13.33
N VAL A 124 29.90 8.28 14.64
CA VAL A 124 30.60 7.43 15.61
C VAL A 124 29.63 6.90 16.64
N ALA A 125 29.74 5.63 16.98
CA ALA A 125 28.86 4.99 17.95
C ALA A 125 29.65 4.13 18.94
N GLY A 126 29.27 4.20 20.23
CA GLY A 126 30.01 3.52 21.29
C GLY A 126 31.48 3.90 21.30
N ALA A 127 31.81 5.17 21.01
CA ALA A 127 33.17 5.61 20.77
C ALA A 127 33.89 5.93 22.09
N PRO A 128 35.01 5.25 22.42
CA PRO A 128 35.83 5.58 23.59
C PRO A 128 36.49 6.95 23.43
N ASP A 129 36.87 7.59 24.54
CA ASP A 129 37.67 8.80 24.50
C ASP A 129 39.11 8.48 24.06
N PRO A 130 39.57 8.94 22.88
CA PRO A 130 40.92 8.64 22.39
C PRO A 130 42.01 9.20 23.31
N ARG A 131 41.70 10.21 24.13
CA ARG A 131 42.62 10.79 25.11
C ARG A 131 42.95 9.81 26.24
N ARG A 132 42.09 8.82 26.50
CA ARG A 132 42.30 7.74 27.48
C ARG A 132 43.00 6.53 26.86
N MET A 133 42.68 6.21 25.61
CA MET A 133 43.20 5.03 24.90
C MET A 133 44.64 5.18 24.39
N PHE A 134 45.14 6.41 24.19
CA PHE A 134 46.50 6.65 23.71
C PHE A 134 47.33 7.48 24.71
N PRO A 135 47.92 6.84 25.74
CA PRO A 135 48.68 7.54 26.77
C PRO A 135 50.00 8.13 26.24
N ARG A 136 50.53 9.14 26.95
CA ARG A 136 51.68 9.98 26.58
C ARG A 136 52.91 9.22 26.04
N ASN A 137 53.32 9.53 24.81
CA ASN A 137 54.70 9.44 24.32
C ASN A 137 55.15 10.83 23.87
N ALA A 138 56.46 11.08 23.75
CA ALA A 138 57.06 12.41 23.53
C ALA A 138 56.49 13.23 22.35
N ASP A 139 55.77 12.57 21.42
CA ASP A 139 55.16 13.18 20.23
C ASP A 139 53.64 13.45 20.37
N ASN A 140 53.02 13.11 21.50
CA ASN A 140 51.56 12.97 21.63
C ASN A 140 50.87 14.10 22.44
N THR A 141 51.19 15.37 22.16
CA THR A 141 50.68 16.55 22.86
C THR A 141 49.27 17.00 22.42
N LEU A 142 48.73 16.44 21.34
CA LEU A 142 47.59 16.99 20.59
C LEU A 142 46.21 16.88 21.27
N PHE A 143 46.05 15.96 22.20
CA PHE A 143 44.81 15.76 22.94
C PHE A 143 44.71 16.60 24.25
N GLN A 144 45.78 17.31 24.62
CA GLN A 144 45.94 17.97 25.93
C GLN A 144 45.66 19.48 25.95
N SER A 145 45.34 20.13 24.83
CA SER A 145 45.21 21.59 24.77
C SER A 145 43.91 22.19 25.33
N ALA A 146 42.97 21.39 25.88
CA ALA A 146 41.65 21.89 26.26
C ALA A 146 41.34 21.98 27.77
N SER A 147 42.14 21.40 28.69
CA SER A 147 41.67 21.24 30.09
C SER A 147 42.57 21.68 31.26
N ASP A 148 43.86 22.01 31.07
CA ASP A 148 44.80 22.09 32.22
C ASP A 148 45.30 23.52 32.58
N SER A 149 44.50 24.57 32.39
CA SER A 149 44.85 25.93 32.86
C SER A 149 43.67 26.67 33.51
N PRO A 150 43.72 26.98 34.83
CA PRO A 150 42.63 27.67 35.54
C PRO A 150 42.50 29.17 35.24
N ALA A 151 43.12 29.71 34.18
CA ALA A 151 43.34 31.16 34.03
C ALA A 151 43.05 31.78 32.66
N SER A 152 42.41 31.09 31.71
CA SER A 152 41.98 31.74 30.44
C SER A 152 40.56 31.33 30.04
N SER A 153 39.60 32.18 30.41
CA SER A 153 38.27 32.23 29.82
C SER A 153 38.37 32.73 28.37
N ALA A 154 38.52 31.82 27.41
CA ALA A 154 38.30 32.10 26.00
C ALA A 154 37.65 30.86 25.36
N ALA A 155 36.38 30.98 25.01
CA ALA A 155 35.58 29.92 24.39
C ALA A 155 36.16 29.49 23.02
N GLY A 156 36.19 28.18 22.73
CA GLY A 156 36.02 27.73 21.33
C GLY A 156 37.12 26.91 20.64
N VAL A 157 38.09 26.30 21.31
CA VAL A 157 39.07 25.42 20.62
C VAL A 157 38.52 23.99 20.48
N THR A 158 38.18 23.59 19.25
CA THR A 158 37.68 22.24 18.92
C THR A 158 38.79 21.36 18.34
N VAL A 159 38.76 20.05 18.60
CA VAL A 159 39.81 19.09 18.19
C VAL A 159 39.88 18.91 16.67
N PHE A 160 38.74 18.87 15.98
CA PHE A 160 38.63 18.62 14.54
C PHE A 160 37.96 19.78 13.77
N GLY A 161 37.98 21.00 14.32
CA GLY A 161 37.46 22.19 13.65
C GLY A 161 35.93 22.19 13.54
N ALA A 162 35.43 22.42 12.33
CA ALA A 162 34.01 22.55 12.00
C ALA A 162 33.40 21.31 11.29
N LEU A 163 34.13 20.20 11.23
CA LEU A 163 33.64 18.95 10.66
C LEU A 163 32.43 18.46 11.47
N PRO A 164 31.25 18.19 10.88
CA PRO A 164 30.09 17.75 11.65
C PRO A 164 30.26 16.30 12.10
N PHE A 165 30.01 16.06 13.39
CA PHE A 165 30.06 14.75 14.02
C PHE A 165 28.66 14.35 14.49
N LEU A 166 28.29 13.09 14.33
CA LEU A 166 27.15 12.47 15.00
C LEU A 166 27.65 11.39 15.95
N HIS A 167 27.53 11.62 17.25
CA HIS A 167 27.86 10.68 18.31
C HIS A 167 26.60 9.95 18.77
N ILE A 168 26.55 8.64 18.55
CA ILE A 168 25.47 7.77 19.00
C ILE A 168 25.91 7.08 20.29
N ILE A 169 25.22 7.38 21.39
CA ILE A 169 25.62 6.98 22.74
C ILE A 169 24.51 6.16 23.40
N GLY A 170 24.85 4.93 23.80
CA GLY A 170 23.95 4.08 24.58
C GLY A 170 23.95 4.48 26.05
N LYS A 171 22.79 4.81 26.62
CA LYS A 171 22.68 5.14 28.06
C LYS A 171 23.01 3.96 28.98
N LYS A 172 22.92 2.73 28.47
CA LYS A 172 23.22 1.48 29.20
C LYS A 172 24.52 0.83 28.71
N ASP A 173 25.39 1.62 28.10
CA ASP A 173 26.69 1.15 27.63
C ASP A 173 27.61 0.84 28.82
N ALA A 174 27.98 -0.44 28.96
CA ALA A 174 28.88 -0.93 30.00
C ALA A 174 30.33 -1.06 29.52
N VAL A 175 30.59 -0.91 28.21
CA VAL A 175 31.93 -1.01 27.60
C VAL A 175 32.58 0.36 27.55
N VAL A 176 31.81 1.38 27.14
CA VAL A 176 32.23 2.79 27.13
C VAL A 176 31.25 3.58 27.98
N ALA A 177 31.76 4.27 29.01
CA ALA A 177 30.91 5.08 29.87
C ALA A 177 30.20 6.18 29.02
N PRO A 178 28.86 6.33 29.11
CA PRO A 178 28.12 7.30 28.30
C PRO A 178 28.61 8.74 28.49
N GLU A 179 28.96 9.08 29.73
CA GLU A 179 29.51 10.36 30.15
C GLU A 179 30.87 10.65 29.51
N GLU A 180 31.73 9.63 29.38
CA GLU A 180 33.04 9.75 28.73
C GLU A 180 32.87 10.10 27.26
N SER A 181 32.04 9.35 26.54
CA SER A 181 31.80 9.56 25.12
C SER A 181 31.14 10.93 24.85
N ALA A 182 30.21 11.35 25.71
CA ALA A 182 29.56 12.66 25.63
C ALA A 182 30.53 13.82 25.91
N THR A 183 31.43 13.67 26.88
CA THR A 183 32.43 14.70 27.21
C THR A 183 33.42 14.90 26.06
N PHE A 184 33.83 13.82 25.38
CA PHE A 184 34.68 13.94 24.20
C PHE A 184 33.94 14.56 23.00
N ALA A 185 32.67 14.21 22.79
CA ALA A 185 31.85 14.78 21.72
C ALA A 185 31.78 16.32 21.78
N GLN A 186 31.68 16.88 22.99
CA GLN A 186 31.64 18.34 23.22
C GLN A 186 32.92 19.08 22.81
N VAL A 187 34.08 18.42 22.88
CA VAL A 187 35.37 19.02 22.47
C VAL A 187 35.77 18.64 21.04
N CYS A 188 35.12 17.63 20.44
CA CYS A 188 35.42 17.12 19.11
C CYS A 188 35.28 18.18 18.01
N SER A 189 34.12 18.83 17.96
CA SER A 189 33.73 19.80 16.94
C SER A 189 32.64 20.72 17.49
N SER A 190 32.60 21.97 17.02
CA SER A 190 31.50 22.89 17.33
C SER A 190 30.18 22.49 16.66
N ALA A 191 30.26 21.62 15.65
CA ALA A 191 29.14 21.02 14.93
C ALA A 191 28.91 19.55 15.35
N SER A 192 29.36 19.15 16.55
CA SER A 192 29.07 17.82 17.10
C SER A 192 27.62 17.70 17.56
N HIS A 193 26.97 16.63 17.14
CA HIS A 193 25.62 16.24 17.52
C HIS A 193 25.66 14.96 18.35
N ILE A 194 25.12 14.98 19.57
CA ILE A 194 24.99 13.82 20.45
C ILE A 194 23.57 13.25 20.40
N LEU A 195 23.42 11.96 20.11
CA LEU A 195 22.14 11.23 20.14
C LEU A 195 22.22 10.11 21.18
N PHE A 196 21.39 10.18 22.21
CA PHE A 196 21.30 9.15 23.24
C PHE A 196 20.22 8.11 22.91
N HIS A 197 20.49 6.84 23.20
CA HIS A 197 19.49 5.75 23.10
C HIS A 197 19.51 4.83 24.31
N GLU A 198 18.41 4.11 24.56
CA GLU A 198 18.22 3.26 25.77
C GLU A 198 18.92 1.90 25.73
N HIS A 199 19.76 1.64 24.72
CA HIS A 199 20.43 0.34 24.51
C HIS A 199 21.87 0.36 25.03
N ALA A 200 22.50 -0.83 25.08
CA ALA A 200 23.91 -1.01 25.46
C ALA A 200 24.87 -0.61 24.32
N HIS A 201 26.13 -1.07 24.37
CA HIS A 201 27.19 -0.80 23.38
C HIS A 201 26.83 -1.32 21.98
N SER A 202 26.10 -0.52 21.18
CA SER A 202 25.53 -0.94 19.89
C SER A 202 25.15 0.24 19.01
N ILE A 203 24.93 -0.01 17.72
CA ILE A 203 24.20 0.89 16.81
C ILE A 203 22.79 0.33 16.63
N PRO A 204 21.78 0.79 17.38
CA PRO A 204 20.45 0.24 17.26
C PRO A 204 19.75 0.79 16.00
N ALA A 205 18.97 -0.06 15.32
CA ALA A 205 18.21 0.32 14.12
C ALA A 205 16.92 1.11 14.44
N LEU A 206 16.98 2.00 15.44
CA LEU A 206 15.87 2.88 15.81
C LEU A 206 15.63 3.93 14.72
N LYS A 207 14.38 4.32 14.51
CA LYS A 207 13.99 5.32 13.51
C LYS A 207 14.73 6.66 13.70
N GLU A 208 14.87 7.10 14.95
CA GLU A 208 15.60 8.33 15.32
C GLU A 208 17.08 8.26 14.88
N VAL A 209 17.77 7.15 15.19
CA VAL A 209 19.17 6.92 14.78
C VAL A 209 19.32 6.86 13.27
N ARG A 210 18.44 6.11 12.58
CA ARG A 210 18.45 6.03 11.11
C ARG A 210 18.20 7.39 10.44
N THR A 211 17.29 8.19 11.02
CA THR A 211 17.00 9.55 10.53
C THR A 211 18.22 10.46 10.71
N ALA A 212 18.87 10.44 11.88
CA ALA A 212 20.08 11.23 12.13
C ALA A 212 21.24 10.84 11.20
N VAL A 213 21.46 9.55 10.94
CA VAL A 213 22.50 9.10 9.98
C VAL A 213 22.15 9.52 8.56
N ARG A 214 20.86 9.46 8.16
CA ARG A 214 20.38 9.97 6.87
C ARG A 214 20.64 11.47 6.73
N GLU A 215 20.39 12.26 7.77
CA GLU A 215 20.68 13.69 7.77
C GLU A 215 22.16 13.96 7.53
N VAL A 216 23.08 13.28 8.22
CA VAL A 216 24.53 13.43 7.96
C VAL A 216 24.89 13.13 6.50
N CYS A 217 24.32 12.07 5.92
CA CYS A 217 24.55 11.71 4.53
C CYS A 217 23.95 12.72 3.53
N GLN A 218 22.77 13.27 3.82
CA GLN A 218 22.13 14.29 2.99
C GLN A 218 22.90 15.61 3.04
N THR A 219 23.35 16.01 4.23
CA THR A 219 24.18 17.19 4.41
C THR A 219 25.50 17.06 3.65
N ALA A 220 26.07 15.85 3.59
CA ALA A 220 27.29 15.57 2.83
C ALA A 220 27.11 15.64 1.29
N LEU A 221 25.87 15.64 0.76
CA LEU A 221 25.59 15.89 -0.66
C LEU A 221 25.64 17.37 -1.02
N LEU A 222 25.51 18.27 -0.04
CA LEU A 222 25.51 19.71 -0.25
C LEU A 222 26.94 20.20 -0.52
N SER A 223 27.10 21.15 -1.45
CA SER A 223 28.38 21.84 -1.62
C SER A 223 28.70 22.66 -0.37
N SER A 224 29.98 22.97 -0.10
CA SER A 224 30.35 23.83 1.06
C SER A 224 29.58 25.15 1.06
N ALA A 225 29.39 25.74 -0.11
CA ALA A 225 28.64 26.99 -0.27
C ALA A 225 27.18 26.81 0.12
N LYS A 226 26.55 25.71 -0.33
CA LYS A 226 25.15 25.45 -0.06
C LYS A 226 24.90 25.05 1.39
N LEU A 227 25.82 24.32 2.01
CA LEU A 227 25.75 24.02 3.44
C LEU A 227 25.81 25.29 4.30
N ALA A 228 26.74 26.20 3.97
CA ALA A 228 26.85 27.49 4.65
C ALA A 228 25.56 28.31 4.48
N GLU A 229 25.03 28.37 3.26
CA GLU A 229 23.76 29.03 2.93
C GLU A 229 22.58 28.41 3.69
N THR A 230 22.55 27.08 3.85
CA THR A 230 21.50 26.36 4.59
C THR A 230 21.55 26.69 6.09
N LEU A 231 22.75 26.68 6.68
CA LEU A 231 22.96 27.02 8.10
C LEU A 231 22.68 28.51 8.37
N GLU A 232 23.05 29.38 7.45
CA GLU A 232 22.76 30.82 7.52
C GLU A 232 21.27 31.10 7.38
N ALA A 233 20.56 30.42 6.47
CA ALA A 233 19.12 30.50 6.34
C ALA A 233 18.39 30.01 7.60
N ARG A 234 18.81 28.88 8.17
CA ARG A 234 18.30 28.37 9.45
C ARG A 234 18.52 29.37 10.59
N ALA A 235 19.73 29.90 10.72
CA ALA A 235 20.07 30.88 11.75
C ALA A 235 19.26 32.17 11.58
N GLY A 236 19.14 32.67 10.35
CA GLY A 236 18.36 33.85 10.02
C GLY A 236 16.88 33.71 10.34
N GLU A 237 16.28 32.55 10.04
CA GLU A 237 14.86 32.32 10.37
C GLU A 237 14.62 32.15 11.87
N LEU A 238 15.50 31.43 12.58
CA LEU A 238 15.44 31.35 14.04
C LEU A 238 15.63 32.73 14.71
N GLU A 239 16.51 33.57 14.18
CA GLU A 239 16.70 34.94 14.69
C GLU A 239 15.47 35.82 14.39
N MET A 240 14.83 35.67 13.23
CA MET A 240 13.55 36.33 12.94
C MET A 240 12.45 35.90 13.93
N VAL A 241 12.35 34.61 14.22
CA VAL A 241 11.39 34.10 15.22
C VAL A 241 11.70 34.66 16.61
N ARG A 242 12.98 34.68 17.02
CA ARG A 242 13.44 35.25 18.29
C ARG A 242 13.14 36.74 18.40
N SER A 243 13.30 37.47 17.30
CA SER A 243 12.96 38.90 17.18
C SER A 243 11.45 39.16 17.29
N MET A 244 10.60 38.26 16.80
CA MET A 244 9.15 38.46 16.75
C MET A 244 8.42 37.99 18.01
N TYR A 245 8.89 36.92 18.66
CA TYR A 245 8.16 36.22 19.73
C TYR A 245 8.97 36.04 21.03
N GLU A 246 9.99 36.88 21.24
CA GLU A 246 10.87 36.92 22.42
C GLU A 246 11.85 35.74 22.57
N GLU A 247 12.83 35.82 23.48
CA GLU A 247 13.87 34.78 23.61
C GLU A 247 13.34 33.42 24.09
N GLU A 248 12.24 33.40 24.85
CA GLU A 248 11.70 32.17 25.46
C GLU A 248 11.02 31.22 24.46
N CYS A 249 10.77 31.67 23.21
CA CYS A 249 10.13 30.82 22.20
C CYS A 249 11.07 29.77 21.58
N ILE A 250 12.39 29.91 21.74
CA ILE A 250 13.39 28.97 21.20
C ILE A 250 14.10 28.25 22.34
N LEU A 251 13.79 26.97 22.52
CA LEU A 251 14.43 26.10 23.50
C LEU A 251 15.40 25.15 22.81
N THR A 252 16.69 25.32 23.09
CA THR A 252 17.72 24.36 22.69
C THR A 252 17.87 23.29 23.77
N CYS A 253 17.42 22.08 23.48
CA CYS A 253 17.56 20.92 24.37
C CYS A 253 18.48 19.88 23.71
N GLY A 254 19.75 19.87 24.11
CA GLY A 254 20.77 19.08 23.44
C GLY A 254 20.97 19.55 21.99
N ASN A 255 20.67 18.68 21.01
CA ASN A 255 20.74 19.04 19.59
C ASN A 255 19.41 19.50 19.00
N GLU A 256 18.31 19.38 19.74
CA GLU A 256 16.98 19.73 19.23
C GLU A 256 16.68 21.19 19.51
N THR A 257 16.29 21.91 18.46
CA THR A 257 15.78 23.28 18.60
C THR A 257 14.26 23.21 18.57
N LEU A 258 13.64 23.46 19.72
CA LEU A 258 12.19 23.53 19.85
C LEU A 258 11.76 24.99 19.70
N VAL A 259 10.90 25.28 18.72
CA VAL A 259 10.30 26.59 18.49
C VAL A 259 8.85 26.53 18.96
N ARG A 260 8.52 27.18 20.08
CA ARG A 260 7.21 27.18 20.72
C ARG A 260 6.56 28.55 20.57
N ILE A 261 5.53 28.65 19.74
CA ILE A 261 4.86 29.93 19.44
C ILE A 261 3.39 29.86 19.86
N PRO A 262 2.87 30.84 20.61
CA PRO A 262 1.45 30.91 20.95
C PRO A 262 0.58 31.09 19.70
N LEU A 263 -0.51 30.31 19.62
CA LEU A 263 -1.47 30.40 18.51
C LEU A 263 -2.36 31.65 18.61
N PHE A 264 -2.51 32.20 19.82
CA PHE A 264 -3.35 33.34 20.11
C PHE A 264 -2.54 34.41 20.83
N THR A 265 -2.25 35.53 20.15
CA THR A 265 -1.49 36.66 20.72
C THR A 265 -2.38 37.72 21.36
N ASP A 266 -3.67 37.73 21.04
CA ASP A 266 -4.70 38.62 21.59
C ASP A 266 -6.03 37.86 21.67
N ALA A 267 -6.17 37.04 22.73
CA ALA A 267 -7.36 36.20 22.91
C ALA A 267 -8.61 37.04 23.17
N GLU A 268 -8.49 38.20 23.84
CA GLU A 268 -9.63 39.08 24.13
C GLU A 268 -10.26 39.64 22.85
N SER A 269 -9.46 40.12 21.89
CA SER A 269 -9.95 40.61 20.61
C SER A 269 -10.56 39.50 19.75
N LEU A 270 -9.95 38.30 19.75
CA LEU A 270 -10.47 37.16 18.99
C LEU A 270 -11.79 36.63 19.57
N LEU A 271 -11.92 36.58 20.90
CA LEU A 271 -13.16 36.18 21.56
C LEU A 271 -14.31 37.15 21.27
N ALA A 272 -14.04 38.44 21.05
CA ALA A 272 -15.04 39.43 20.64
C ALA A 272 -15.59 39.17 19.21
N SER A 273 -14.87 38.39 18.40
CA SER A 273 -15.28 37.99 17.04
C SER A 273 -15.88 36.59 16.94
N SER A 274 -15.88 35.81 18.04
CA SER A 274 -16.39 34.44 18.08
C SER A 274 -17.90 34.40 17.86
N SER A 275 -18.37 33.38 17.14
CA SER A 275 -19.80 33.16 16.90
C SER A 275 -20.47 32.35 18.03
N SER A 276 -19.67 31.73 18.90
CA SER A 276 -20.18 30.93 20.01
C SER A 276 -20.78 31.82 21.11
N PRO A 277 -22.03 31.55 21.55
CA PRO A 277 -22.65 32.27 22.66
C PRO A 277 -21.88 32.09 23.98
N ALA A 278 -21.03 31.05 24.09
CA ALA A 278 -20.21 30.81 25.26
C ALA A 278 -19.04 31.78 25.39
N ALA A 279 -18.62 32.45 24.30
CA ALA A 279 -17.48 33.36 24.29
C ALA A 279 -17.61 34.50 25.31
N ALA A 280 -18.81 35.08 25.44
CA ALA A 280 -19.11 36.16 26.38
C ALA A 280 -19.11 35.74 27.86
N SER A 281 -19.09 34.43 28.13
CA SER A 281 -19.21 33.86 29.49
C SER A 281 -17.93 33.20 30.02
N LEU A 282 -16.84 33.22 29.23
CA LEU A 282 -15.55 32.69 29.63
C LEU A 282 -14.96 33.50 30.80
N LYS A 283 -14.46 32.78 31.82
CA LYS A 283 -13.73 33.40 32.93
C LYS A 283 -12.34 33.85 32.46
N ALA A 284 -11.77 34.88 33.10
CA ALA A 284 -10.41 35.33 32.81
C ALA A 284 -9.36 34.21 32.88
N SER A 285 -9.53 33.21 33.75
CA SER A 285 -8.67 32.02 33.82
C SER A 285 -8.68 31.18 32.55
N ALA A 286 -9.84 31.07 31.91
CA ALA A 286 -10.04 30.29 30.69
C ALA A 286 -9.49 31.04 29.46
N VAL A 287 -9.62 32.37 29.43
CA VAL A 287 -8.94 33.24 28.44
C VAL A 287 -7.42 33.06 28.53
N HIS A 288 -6.88 33.09 29.75
CA HIS A 288 -5.45 32.92 29.98
C HIS A 288 -4.94 31.50 29.67
N ALA A 289 -5.79 30.48 29.78
CA ALA A 289 -5.47 29.12 29.36
C ALA A 289 -5.46 28.99 27.83
N LEU A 290 -6.35 29.71 27.13
CA LEU A 290 -6.38 29.77 25.68
C LEU A 290 -5.11 30.44 25.11
N GLU A 291 -4.64 31.54 25.72
CA GLU A 291 -3.38 32.23 25.38
C GLU A 291 -2.14 31.36 25.54
N ARG A 292 -2.22 30.32 26.39
CA ARG A 292 -1.10 29.39 26.60
C ARG A 292 -1.02 28.31 25.54
N VAL A 293 -2.05 28.08 24.73
CA VAL A 293 -2.03 27.05 23.68
C VAL A 293 -0.99 27.42 22.62
N LYS A 294 0.05 26.59 22.49
CA LYS A 294 1.20 26.81 21.62
C LYS A 294 1.30 25.73 20.55
N VAL A 295 1.76 26.12 19.37
CA VAL A 295 2.32 25.17 18.40
C VAL A 295 3.81 25.04 18.66
N CYS A 296 4.32 23.81 18.65
CA CYS A 296 5.71 23.48 18.87
C CYS A 296 6.29 22.86 17.60
N PHE A 297 7.32 23.48 17.03
CA PHE A 297 8.09 22.93 15.93
C PHE A 297 9.41 22.37 16.47
N ARG A 298 9.63 21.08 16.28
CA ARG A 298 10.93 20.46 16.53
C ARG A 298 11.78 20.60 15.28
N VAL A 299 12.67 21.58 15.29
CA VAL A 299 13.47 22.01 14.14
C VAL A 299 14.80 21.24 14.11
N PRO A 300 15.02 20.36 13.13
CA PRO A 300 16.28 19.66 12.99
C PRO A 300 17.41 20.62 12.63
N TRP A 301 18.66 20.21 12.85
CA TRP A 301 19.84 21.01 12.52
C TRP A 301 20.04 21.18 11.00
N SER A 302 19.56 20.23 10.21
CA SER A 302 19.63 20.20 8.74
C SER A 302 18.53 21.01 8.04
N TYR A 303 17.57 21.55 8.79
CA TYR A 303 16.53 22.44 8.27
C TYR A 303 17.14 23.63 7.50
N PRO A 304 16.58 24.08 6.36
CA PRO A 304 15.31 23.68 5.71
C PRO A 304 15.33 22.36 4.92
N SER A 305 16.46 21.65 4.85
CA SER A 305 16.57 20.39 4.07
C SER A 305 15.72 19.24 4.65
N THR A 306 15.47 19.27 5.96
CA THR A 306 14.59 18.33 6.68
C THR A 306 13.43 19.09 7.31
N LEU A 307 12.21 18.58 7.16
CA LEU A 307 11.01 19.20 7.72
C LEU A 307 11.01 19.19 9.26
N PRO A 308 10.56 20.27 9.92
CA PRO A 308 10.32 20.25 11.35
C PRO A 308 9.11 19.35 11.68
N MET A 309 9.15 18.69 12.84
CA MET A 309 7.94 18.01 13.36
C MET A 309 7.04 19.02 14.07
N VAL A 310 5.73 18.88 13.88
CA VAL A 310 4.73 19.74 14.50
C VAL A 310 4.07 19.01 15.67
N GLU A 311 4.01 19.65 16.83
CA GLU A 311 3.33 19.17 18.03
C GLU A 311 2.48 20.31 18.62
N MET A 312 1.41 19.96 19.33
CA MET A 312 0.72 20.93 20.19
C MET A 312 1.34 20.91 21.57
N ALA A 313 1.55 22.09 22.13
CA ALA A 313 2.09 22.27 23.46
C ALA A 313 1.14 23.12 24.29
N ASP A 314 1.03 22.77 25.56
CA ASP A 314 0.07 23.35 26.51
C ASP A 314 -1.40 23.11 26.05
N GLY A 315 -2.38 23.41 26.89
CA GLY A 315 -3.78 23.03 26.65
C GLY A 315 -4.61 22.97 27.92
N PRO A 316 -5.89 22.52 27.84
CA PRO A 316 -6.69 22.26 29.03
C PRO A 316 -6.01 21.21 29.91
N THR A 317 -6.09 21.41 31.22
CA THR A 317 -5.49 20.49 32.22
C THR A 317 -6.35 19.24 32.46
N TRP A 318 -7.56 19.20 31.88
CA TRP A 318 -8.48 18.06 31.90
C TRP A 318 -8.57 17.41 30.51
N HIS A 319 -8.98 16.14 30.48
CA HIS A 319 -9.19 15.41 29.23
C HIS A 319 -10.44 15.94 28.49
N SER A 320 -10.27 16.33 27.23
CA SER A 320 -11.37 16.76 26.35
C SER A 320 -11.16 16.20 24.95
N ILE A 321 -12.06 15.31 24.52
CA ILE A 321 -12.04 14.73 23.17
C ILE A 321 -12.15 15.83 22.10
N LYS A 322 -12.94 16.88 22.36
CA LYS A 322 -13.08 18.03 21.46
C LYS A 322 -11.73 18.74 21.26
N TYR A 323 -11.00 18.99 22.35
CA TYR A 323 -9.66 19.58 22.29
C TYR A 323 -8.66 18.67 21.58
N GLU A 324 -8.65 17.37 21.89
CA GLU A 324 -7.73 16.41 21.26
C GLU A 324 -7.97 16.28 19.75
N ARG A 325 -9.24 16.27 19.31
CA ARG A 325 -9.61 16.31 17.87
C ARG A 325 -9.12 17.59 17.21
N TRP A 326 -9.34 18.72 17.86
CA TRP A 326 -8.90 20.02 17.38
C TRP A 326 -7.38 20.07 17.24
N ALA A 327 -6.64 19.69 18.28
CA ALA A 327 -5.18 19.65 18.31
C ALA A 327 -4.60 18.72 17.23
N ALA A 328 -5.20 17.52 17.06
CA ALA A 328 -4.79 16.55 16.05
C ALA A 328 -4.93 17.12 14.62
N ASP A 329 -6.05 17.77 14.34
CA ASP A 329 -6.31 18.35 13.02
C ASP A 329 -5.33 19.49 12.70
N ILE A 330 -5.02 20.37 13.66
CA ILE A 330 -4.00 21.42 13.50
C ILE A 330 -2.64 20.80 13.15
N VAL A 331 -2.19 19.79 13.90
CA VAL A 331 -0.90 19.11 13.65
C VAL A 331 -0.86 18.46 12.27
N VAL A 332 -1.90 17.71 11.90
CA VAL A 332 -1.97 16.98 10.62
C VAL A 332 -1.95 17.94 9.45
N ARG A 333 -2.77 19.00 9.48
CA ARG A 333 -2.84 19.98 8.39
C ARG A 333 -1.56 20.79 8.28
N THR A 334 -0.98 21.22 9.40
CA THR A 334 0.27 22.00 9.39
C THR A 334 1.45 21.16 8.89
N SER A 335 1.51 19.89 9.28
CA SER A 335 2.52 18.95 8.77
C SER A 335 2.35 18.70 7.26
N ALA A 336 1.12 18.61 6.77
CA ALA A 336 0.83 18.48 5.35
C ALA A 336 1.21 19.75 4.56
N TYR A 337 0.92 20.94 5.11
CA TYR A 337 1.33 22.22 4.53
C TYR A 337 2.85 22.33 4.39
N LEU A 338 3.60 21.95 5.44
CA LEU A 338 5.06 21.85 5.38
C LEU A 338 5.51 20.88 4.27
N ALA A 339 4.88 19.72 4.12
CA ALA A 339 5.28 18.74 3.12
C ALA A 339 5.00 19.16 1.66
N ASP A 340 3.88 19.85 1.40
CA ASP A 340 3.48 20.25 0.04
C ASP A 340 4.27 21.45 -0.49
N GLU A 341 4.59 22.42 0.39
CA GLU A 341 5.21 23.70 -0.02
C GLU A 341 6.75 23.66 -0.05
N LEU A 342 7.41 22.66 0.56
CA LEU A 342 8.89 22.53 0.56
C LEU A 342 9.51 21.99 -0.73
N GLY A 343 8.85 22.21 -1.86
CA GLY A 343 9.38 21.93 -3.20
C GLY A 343 10.59 22.78 -3.62
N GLY A 344 11.06 23.71 -2.78
CA GLY A 344 12.09 24.68 -3.16
C GLY A 344 12.98 25.21 -2.04
N GLU A 345 13.57 24.37 -1.19
CA GLU A 345 14.70 24.73 -0.28
C GLU A 345 14.55 26.02 0.58
N THR A 346 13.34 26.55 0.73
CA THR A 346 13.06 27.79 1.45
C THR A 346 12.73 27.51 2.91
N ALA A 347 13.11 28.44 3.77
CA ALA A 347 12.71 28.48 5.17
C ALA A 347 11.19 28.75 5.26
N MET A 348 10.46 27.89 5.98
CA MET A 348 8.99 27.79 6.02
C MET A 348 8.42 27.75 7.45
N LEU A 349 9.21 28.00 8.50
CA LEU A 349 8.74 27.95 9.89
C LEU A 349 7.68 29.01 10.16
N LEU A 350 7.93 30.26 9.76
CA LEU A 350 7.00 31.37 9.92
C LEU A 350 5.72 31.19 9.09
N PRO A 351 5.79 30.84 7.78
CA PRO A 351 4.61 30.48 6.99
C PRO A 351 3.80 29.33 7.60
N ALA A 352 4.45 28.26 8.08
CA ALA A 352 3.76 27.14 8.72
C ALA A 352 3.09 27.53 10.03
N TYR A 353 3.73 28.40 10.84
CA TYR A 353 3.10 29.00 12.00
C TYR A 353 1.85 29.81 11.62
N LEU A 354 1.95 30.71 10.64
CA LEU A 354 0.82 31.53 10.19
C LEU A 354 -0.34 30.68 9.69
N TYR A 355 -0.05 29.58 8.99
CA TYR A 355 -1.04 28.60 8.57
C TYR A 355 -1.72 27.91 9.77
N ALA A 356 -0.94 27.46 10.76
CA ALA A 356 -1.46 26.86 11.98
C ALA A 356 -2.32 27.84 12.79
N ALA A 357 -1.87 29.10 12.91
CA ALA A 357 -2.61 30.17 13.59
C ALA A 357 -3.92 30.52 12.87
N GLY A 358 -3.91 30.58 11.53
CA GLY A 358 -5.13 30.78 10.73
C GLY A 358 -6.15 29.65 10.91
N LEU A 359 -5.71 28.39 10.88
CA LEU A 359 -6.57 27.24 11.16
C LEU A 359 -7.14 27.27 12.59
N ALA A 360 -6.32 27.66 13.57
CA ALA A 360 -6.72 27.77 14.96
C ALA A 360 -7.80 28.85 15.15
N GLN A 361 -7.69 30.00 14.45
CA GLN A 361 -8.69 31.06 14.44
C GLN A 361 -9.99 30.65 13.76
N GLU A 362 -9.92 29.98 12.60
CA GLU A 362 -11.11 29.46 11.90
C GLU A 362 -11.93 28.51 12.77
N LYS A 363 -11.25 27.78 13.67
CA LYS A 363 -11.84 26.78 14.57
C LYS A 363 -11.91 27.23 16.03
N LEU A 364 -11.85 28.54 16.28
CA LEU A 364 -11.84 29.11 17.64
C LEU A 364 -13.06 28.68 18.47
N ASP A 365 -14.25 28.60 17.84
CA ASP A 365 -15.50 28.25 18.52
C ASP A 365 -15.43 26.87 19.21
N VAL A 366 -14.66 25.92 18.65
CA VAL A 366 -14.45 24.60 19.27
C VAL A 366 -13.70 24.72 20.60
N LEU A 367 -12.68 25.58 20.65
CA LEU A 367 -11.92 25.83 21.88
C LEU A 367 -12.75 26.61 22.90
N VAL A 368 -13.53 27.60 22.46
CA VAL A 368 -14.45 28.35 23.32
C VAL A 368 -15.39 27.41 24.06
N ASP A 369 -15.98 26.45 23.35
CA ASP A 369 -16.86 25.44 23.96
C ASP A 369 -16.10 24.53 24.95
N VAL A 370 -14.88 24.11 24.62
CA VAL A 370 -14.03 23.30 25.53
C VAL A 370 -13.73 24.04 26.83
N PHE A 371 -13.32 25.30 26.75
CA PHE A 371 -12.96 26.10 27.91
C PHE A 371 -14.18 26.62 28.68
N ALA A 372 -15.36 26.71 28.05
CA ALA A 372 -16.61 27.00 28.74
C ALA A 372 -17.09 25.82 29.61
N GLU A 373 -16.79 24.57 29.23
CA GLU A 373 -17.11 23.38 30.03
C GLU A 373 -16.38 23.37 31.39
N GLU A 374 -15.19 23.98 31.50
CA GLU A 374 -14.45 24.19 32.75
C GLU A 374 -15.28 24.99 33.78
N ALA A 375 -15.96 26.04 33.30
CA ALA A 375 -16.74 26.95 34.15
C ALA A 375 -17.95 26.26 34.80
N CYS A 376 -18.43 25.16 34.24
CA CYS A 376 -19.55 24.36 34.74
C CYS A 376 -19.15 23.30 35.79
N GLY A 377 -17.88 23.24 36.22
CA GLY A 377 -17.45 22.43 37.36
C GLY A 377 -17.48 20.91 37.15
N ARG A 378 -17.55 20.42 35.91
CA ARG A 378 -17.59 18.97 35.60
C ARG A 378 -16.21 18.33 35.38
N GLY A 379 -15.12 19.08 35.36
CA GLY A 379 -13.79 18.59 34.94
C GLY A 379 -12.85 18.06 36.04
N GLY A 380 -13.28 17.97 37.31
CA GLY A 380 -12.35 17.89 38.45
C GLY A 380 -12.07 16.51 39.09
N ALA A 381 -12.75 15.43 38.71
CA ALA A 381 -12.68 14.16 39.47
C ALA A 381 -12.22 12.92 38.69
N ASP A 382 -12.08 12.99 37.36
CA ASP A 382 -12.04 11.77 36.53
C ASP A 382 -10.67 11.44 35.94
N GLY A 383 -9.60 12.16 36.30
CA GLY A 383 -8.26 12.04 35.67
C GLY A 383 -7.61 10.65 35.74
N GLU A 384 -7.89 9.86 36.79
CA GLU A 384 -7.47 8.46 36.90
C GLU A 384 -8.61 7.44 36.64
N ALA A 385 -9.86 7.91 36.58
CA ALA A 385 -11.05 7.08 36.36
C ALA A 385 -11.56 7.10 34.90
N ALA A 386 -11.09 8.01 34.04
CA ALA A 386 -11.56 8.17 32.66
C ALA A 386 -11.18 7.01 31.73
N VAL A 387 -10.12 6.26 32.07
CA VAL A 387 -9.75 5.04 31.31
C VAL A 387 -10.59 3.82 31.74
N SER A 388 -11.26 3.89 32.90
CA SER A 388 -12.07 2.80 33.47
C SER A 388 -13.59 2.97 33.29
N GLN A 389 -14.06 4.10 32.75
CA GLN A 389 -15.47 4.30 32.36
C GLN A 389 -15.64 4.50 30.85
N LEU A 390 -15.68 3.41 30.07
CA LEU A 390 -16.15 3.40 28.67
C LEU A 390 -17.68 3.58 28.56
N GLY A 391 -18.25 4.51 29.33
CA GLY A 391 -19.67 4.88 29.30
C GLY A 391 -20.02 6.02 28.32
N GLY A 392 -19.07 6.45 27.48
CA GLY A 392 -19.25 7.47 26.43
C GLY A 392 -19.96 6.94 25.17
N PRO A 393 -19.92 7.64 24.02
CA PRO A 393 -20.78 7.43 22.83
C PRO A 393 -20.90 5.99 22.33
N TRP A 394 -19.93 5.13 22.63
CA TRP A 394 -19.97 3.69 22.42
C TRP A 394 -21.12 2.96 23.12
N ALA A 395 -21.51 3.38 24.33
CA ALA A 395 -22.58 2.74 25.12
C ALA A 395 -24.00 3.12 24.63
N ALA A 396 -24.13 4.19 23.85
CA ALA A 396 -25.40 4.67 23.30
C ALA A 396 -25.78 4.02 21.96
N GLU A 397 -24.89 3.21 21.37
CA GLU A 397 -25.15 2.51 20.11
C GLU A 397 -26.10 1.34 20.35
N ASP A 398 -27.38 1.53 20.02
CA ASP A 398 -28.35 0.46 19.84
C ASP A 398 -28.33 -0.10 18.41
N GLU A 399 -29.08 -1.17 18.14
CA GLU A 399 -29.07 -1.83 16.82
C GLU A 399 -29.58 -0.91 15.71
N LEU A 400 -30.54 -0.01 15.99
CA LEU A 400 -31.08 0.93 15.00
C LEU A 400 -30.04 2.00 14.63
N LEU A 401 -29.33 2.53 15.63
CA LEU A 401 -28.27 3.51 15.42
C LEU A 401 -27.08 2.88 14.68
N ARG A 402 -26.75 1.62 14.98
CA ARG A 402 -25.76 0.84 14.25
C ARG A 402 -26.14 0.68 12.78
N GLU A 403 -27.38 0.28 12.48
CA GLU A 403 -27.86 0.15 11.10
C GLU A 403 -27.75 1.49 10.35
N ALA A 404 -28.10 2.60 11.00
CA ALA A 404 -27.94 3.95 10.44
C ALA A 404 -26.46 4.29 10.16
N TYR A 405 -25.55 4.01 11.10
CA TYR A 405 -24.11 4.24 10.91
C TYR A 405 -23.50 3.38 9.81
N ILE A 406 -23.91 2.10 9.70
CA ILE A 406 -23.46 1.23 8.61
C ILE A 406 -23.93 1.79 7.26
N ALA A 407 -25.21 2.19 7.16
CA ALA A 407 -25.77 2.75 5.93
C ALA A 407 -25.05 4.04 5.50
N GLU A 408 -24.82 4.96 6.45
CA GLU A 408 -24.08 6.20 6.20
C GLU A 408 -22.62 5.93 5.81
N ALA A 409 -21.93 5.06 6.53
CA ALA A 409 -20.54 4.70 6.26
C ALA A 409 -20.36 4.01 4.91
N GLU A 410 -21.25 3.10 4.52
CA GLU A 410 -21.23 2.43 3.21
C GLU A 410 -21.49 3.41 2.06
N ALA A 411 -22.43 4.33 2.22
CA ALA A 411 -22.72 5.38 1.23
C ALA A 411 -21.49 6.28 1.02
N ASN A 412 -20.91 6.78 2.12
CA ASN A 412 -19.71 7.64 2.09
C ASN A 412 -18.50 6.90 1.49
N ALA A 413 -18.32 5.62 1.83
CA ALA A 413 -17.25 4.80 1.28
C ALA A 413 -17.40 4.57 -0.24
N ALA A 414 -18.63 4.32 -0.71
CA ALA A 414 -18.92 4.16 -2.13
C ALA A 414 -18.65 5.44 -2.92
N GLU A 415 -19.11 6.60 -2.41
CA GLU A 415 -18.90 7.90 -3.04
C GLU A 415 -17.41 8.26 -3.13
N LEU A 416 -16.66 8.06 -2.05
CA LEU A 416 -15.22 8.32 -2.00
C LEU A 416 -14.46 7.49 -3.06
N LEU A 417 -14.74 6.20 -3.14
CA LEU A 417 -14.07 5.31 -4.10
C LEU A 417 -14.42 5.66 -5.56
N LEU A 418 -15.63 6.14 -5.82
CA LEU A 418 -16.02 6.62 -7.14
C LEU A 418 -15.38 7.95 -7.51
N ALA A 419 -15.30 8.88 -6.57
CA ALA A 419 -14.58 10.14 -6.76
C ALA A 419 -13.11 9.88 -7.11
N GLU A 420 -12.46 8.92 -6.45
CA GLU A 420 -11.11 8.47 -6.79
C GLU A 420 -11.03 7.87 -8.20
N ALA A 421 -11.99 7.01 -8.58
CA ALA A 421 -12.01 6.36 -9.89
C ALA A 421 -12.21 7.37 -11.05
N ARG A 422 -12.90 8.49 -10.81
CA ARG A 422 -13.13 9.55 -11.81
C ARG A 422 -11.93 10.49 -11.98
N ARG A 423 -11.01 10.57 -11.00
CA ARG A 423 -9.85 11.47 -11.11
C ARG A 423 -8.93 11.03 -12.26
N PRO A 424 -8.64 11.90 -13.24
CA PRO A 424 -7.68 11.58 -14.29
C PRO A 424 -6.31 11.32 -13.64
N ARG A 425 -5.75 10.13 -13.87
CA ARG A 425 -4.35 9.83 -13.54
C ARG A 425 -3.44 10.66 -14.45
N ASN A 426 -3.27 11.95 -14.16
CA ASN A 426 -2.25 12.76 -14.80
C ASN A 426 -0.88 12.15 -14.47
N GLY A 427 -0.03 12.01 -15.49
CA GLY A 427 1.24 11.26 -15.56
C GLY A 427 2.35 11.53 -14.54
N ARG A 428 2.04 11.91 -13.30
CA ARG A 428 3.02 11.90 -12.20
C ARG A 428 3.30 10.45 -11.84
N ARG A 429 4.51 9.98 -12.17
CA ARG A 429 5.09 8.72 -11.69
C ARG A 429 4.72 8.56 -10.22
N PRO A 430 4.10 7.45 -9.78
CA PRO A 430 3.98 7.20 -8.35
C PRO A 430 5.40 7.12 -7.81
N THR A 431 5.79 8.14 -7.07
CA THR A 431 7.05 8.17 -6.35
C THR A 431 6.96 7.09 -5.29
N ALA A 432 7.49 5.91 -5.61
CA ALA A 432 8.48 5.23 -4.78
C ALA A 432 8.15 4.94 -3.30
N ASP A 433 6.86 4.87 -2.94
CA ASP A 433 6.39 4.68 -1.56
C ASP A 433 5.56 3.39 -1.39
N VAL A 434 5.76 2.44 -2.30
CA VAL A 434 5.31 1.05 -2.13
C VAL A 434 6.48 0.31 -1.50
N GLY A 435 6.50 0.28 -0.17
CA GLY A 435 7.38 -0.59 0.59
C GLY A 435 7.20 -2.03 0.10
N GLU A 436 8.32 -2.71 -0.09
CA GLU A 436 8.39 -4.12 -0.45
C GLU A 436 7.54 -4.93 0.52
N ASP A 437 6.70 -5.82 -0.01
CA ASP A 437 6.01 -6.84 0.79
C ASP A 437 7.09 -7.77 1.38
N ASP A 438 7.54 -7.48 2.60
CA ASP A 438 8.23 -8.45 3.45
C ASP A 438 7.17 -9.43 3.96
N ASP A 439 7.11 -10.60 3.30
CA ASP A 439 6.33 -11.74 3.75
C ASP A 439 7.00 -12.30 5.02
N GLY A 440 6.73 -11.67 6.16
CA GLY A 440 7.15 -12.15 7.47
C GLY A 440 6.66 -13.57 7.70
N GLU A 441 7.62 -14.48 7.78
CA GLU A 441 7.48 -15.89 8.13
C GLU A 441 6.85 -16.01 9.53
N PHE A 442 5.52 -16.19 9.58
CA PHE A 442 4.83 -16.57 10.80
C PHE A 442 4.81 -18.09 10.91
N ASP A 443 5.80 -18.60 11.63
CA ASP A 443 5.84 -19.98 12.12
C ASP A 443 4.58 -20.29 12.96
N SER A 444 3.71 -21.12 12.41
CA SER A 444 2.84 -22.00 13.20
C SER A 444 2.65 -23.31 12.42
N GLU A 445 3.02 -24.41 13.07
CA GLU A 445 3.32 -25.73 12.48
C GLU A 445 2.13 -26.50 11.85
N GLU A 446 0.95 -25.88 11.65
CA GLU A 446 -0.27 -26.61 11.26
C GLU A 446 -0.63 -26.56 9.76
N ALA A 447 0.15 -25.88 8.90
CA ALA A 447 -0.11 -25.79 7.45
C ALA A 447 0.56 -26.88 6.58
N ARG A 448 1.16 -27.92 7.18
CA ARG A 448 2.09 -28.88 6.52
C ARG A 448 1.48 -29.88 5.52
N SER A 449 0.28 -29.68 4.94
CA SER A 449 -0.24 -30.61 3.91
C SER A 449 -0.79 -30.01 2.61
N ALA A 450 -0.72 -28.68 2.41
CA ALA A 450 -1.12 -28.04 1.16
C ALA A 450 0.05 -27.29 0.50
N ALA A 451 0.93 -28.07 -0.14
CA ALA A 451 1.80 -27.70 -1.26
C ALA A 451 2.77 -26.51 -1.08
N ALA A 452 3.99 -26.84 -0.67
CA ALA A 452 5.26 -26.48 -1.31
C ALA A 452 5.39 -25.09 -1.97
N GLY A 453 6.20 -24.22 -1.36
CA GLY A 453 6.89 -23.11 -2.05
C GLY A 453 6.88 -21.80 -1.29
N GLY A 454 7.88 -21.59 -0.43
CA GLY A 454 8.25 -20.25 0.03
C GLY A 454 8.70 -19.38 -1.16
N GLY A 455 8.37 -18.09 -1.11
CA GLY A 455 8.93 -17.03 -1.96
C GLY A 455 8.64 -17.09 -3.47
N GLY A 456 7.65 -16.30 -3.94
CA GLY A 456 7.59 -15.87 -5.36
C GLY A 456 6.47 -16.42 -6.27
N GLY A 457 5.35 -16.91 -5.73
CA GLY A 457 4.28 -17.54 -6.53
C GLY A 457 3.23 -16.59 -7.14
N THR A 458 2.64 -17.01 -8.27
CA THR A 458 1.44 -16.41 -8.91
C THR A 458 0.21 -16.46 -8.01
N CYS A 459 -0.73 -15.51 -8.16
CA CYS A 459 -1.93 -15.46 -7.33
C CYS A 459 -3.02 -16.41 -7.85
N THR A 460 -3.30 -17.50 -7.11
CA THR A 460 -4.50 -18.30 -7.34
C THR A 460 -5.71 -17.54 -6.81
N LEU A 461 -6.63 -17.16 -7.68
CA LEU A 461 -7.79 -16.36 -7.31
C LEU A 461 -8.91 -17.22 -6.74
N THR A 462 -9.51 -16.77 -5.64
CA THR A 462 -10.61 -17.45 -4.94
C THR A 462 -11.88 -16.60 -4.97
N ILE A 463 -12.94 -17.14 -5.59
CA ILE A 463 -14.28 -16.55 -5.63
C ILE A 463 -15.11 -17.17 -4.49
N GLY A 464 -15.53 -16.37 -3.53
CA GLY A 464 -16.45 -16.79 -2.46
C GLY A 464 -17.91 -16.57 -2.86
N LEU A 465 -18.73 -17.60 -2.82
CA LEU A 465 -20.17 -17.50 -3.05
C LEU A 465 -20.89 -17.29 -1.73
N ILE A 466 -21.71 -16.26 -1.65
CA ILE A 466 -22.54 -15.93 -0.49
C ILE A 466 -23.99 -15.70 -0.92
N GLY A 467 -24.91 -15.84 0.02
CA GLY A 467 -26.34 -15.58 -0.20
C GLY A 467 -27.22 -16.42 0.72
N LYS A 468 -28.50 -16.08 0.75
CA LYS A 468 -29.49 -16.81 1.54
C LYS A 468 -29.70 -18.26 1.03
N PRO A 469 -30.26 -19.15 1.87
CA PRO A 469 -30.77 -20.44 1.39
C PRO A 469 -31.71 -20.26 0.19
N SER A 470 -31.70 -21.21 -0.75
CA SER A 470 -32.55 -21.21 -1.96
C SER A 470 -32.32 -20.09 -3.00
N ALA A 471 -31.35 -19.17 -2.80
CA ALA A 471 -31.01 -18.16 -3.80
C ALA A 471 -30.37 -18.75 -5.08
N GLY A 472 -29.82 -19.97 -5.00
CA GLY A 472 -29.20 -20.69 -6.13
C GLY A 472 -27.68 -20.82 -6.05
N LYS A 473 -27.06 -20.46 -4.92
CA LYS A 473 -25.59 -20.52 -4.71
C LYS A 473 -24.96 -21.89 -4.98
N SER A 474 -25.55 -22.98 -4.49
CA SER A 474 -25.00 -24.33 -4.69
C SER A 474 -25.25 -24.86 -6.11
N THR A 475 -26.33 -24.42 -6.77
CA THR A 475 -26.53 -24.66 -8.21
C THR A 475 -25.49 -23.90 -9.04
N PHE A 476 -25.15 -22.68 -8.64
CA PHE A 476 -24.08 -21.88 -9.27
C PHE A 476 -22.73 -22.56 -9.10
N PHE A 477 -22.39 -22.98 -7.88
CA PHE A 477 -21.18 -23.74 -7.59
C PHE A 477 -21.05 -24.97 -8.50
N ASN A 478 -22.10 -25.77 -8.61
CA ASN A 478 -22.11 -26.98 -9.44
C ASN A 478 -22.03 -26.69 -10.95
N ALA A 479 -22.50 -25.53 -11.40
CA ALA A 479 -22.40 -25.11 -12.80
C ALA A 479 -20.96 -24.68 -13.15
N VAL A 480 -20.25 -24.01 -12.23
CA VAL A 480 -18.93 -23.41 -12.51
C VAL A 480 -17.73 -24.30 -12.17
N THR A 481 -17.87 -25.22 -11.22
CA THR A 481 -16.75 -26.09 -10.77
C THR A 481 -16.55 -27.34 -11.61
N ASN A 482 -17.43 -27.58 -12.59
CA ASN A 482 -17.53 -28.86 -13.25
C ASN A 482 -16.49 -28.98 -14.38
N PRO A 483 -15.38 -29.71 -14.19
CA PRO A 483 -14.41 -29.91 -15.25
C PRO A 483 -14.95 -30.99 -16.18
N ALA A 484 -14.72 -30.84 -17.49
CA ALA A 484 -15.17 -31.78 -18.51
C ALA A 484 -14.49 -33.17 -18.43
N VAL A 485 -13.70 -33.43 -17.40
CA VAL A 485 -12.91 -34.66 -17.23
C VAL A 485 -13.08 -35.14 -15.79
N GLU A 486 -13.63 -36.34 -15.60
CA GLU A 486 -13.81 -36.97 -14.28
C GLU A 486 -12.48 -37.14 -13.52
N SER A 487 -11.35 -37.26 -14.22
CA SER A 487 -10.03 -37.33 -13.58
C SER A 487 -9.58 -36.01 -12.95
N ASP A 488 -10.12 -34.88 -13.40
CA ASP A 488 -9.86 -33.54 -12.87
C ASP A 488 -10.99 -33.05 -11.95
N ALA A 489 -12.01 -33.90 -11.70
CA ALA A 489 -13.05 -33.65 -10.71
C ALA A 489 -12.44 -33.72 -9.31
N ALA A 490 -11.73 -32.66 -8.95
CA ALA A 490 -11.09 -32.48 -7.67
C ALA A 490 -12.14 -32.64 -6.56
N ARG A 491 -12.18 -33.84 -5.98
CA ARG A 491 -12.66 -34.18 -4.63
C ARG A 491 -13.84 -33.33 -4.14
N VAL A 492 -14.94 -33.29 -4.90
CA VAL A 492 -16.22 -32.81 -4.37
C VAL A 492 -16.76 -33.90 -3.44
N ALA A 493 -16.34 -33.88 -2.18
CA ALA A 493 -16.97 -34.66 -1.12
C ALA A 493 -18.23 -33.91 -0.68
N ALA A 494 -19.32 -34.02 -1.47
CA ALA A 494 -20.63 -33.55 -1.08
C ALA A 494 -21.51 -34.75 -0.70
N PHE A 495 -21.57 -35.06 0.60
CA PHE A 495 -22.74 -35.77 1.12
C PHE A 495 -23.92 -34.78 1.10
N PRO A 496 -25.06 -35.13 0.49
CA PRO A 496 -26.21 -34.25 0.47
C PRO A 496 -26.76 -34.11 1.90
N PHE A 497 -27.14 -32.88 2.27
CA PHE A 497 -27.63 -32.42 3.58
C PHE A 497 -26.52 -32.03 4.59
N THR A 498 -26.29 -30.71 4.68
CA THR A 498 -25.41 -29.94 5.58
C THR A 498 -23.92 -29.86 5.19
N THR A 499 -23.52 -28.79 4.50
CA THR A 499 -22.10 -28.39 4.42
C THR A 499 -21.67 -27.78 5.74
N ILE A 500 -21.15 -28.63 6.62
CA ILE A 500 -20.45 -28.24 7.85
C ILE A 500 -19.16 -27.49 7.50
N GLU A 501 -18.57 -27.81 6.35
CA GLU A 501 -17.36 -27.22 5.75
C GLU A 501 -17.72 -26.60 4.39
N PRO A 502 -17.06 -25.52 3.96
CA PRO A 502 -17.33 -24.88 2.67
C PRO A 502 -16.94 -25.82 1.51
N ASN A 503 -17.78 -25.89 0.47
CA ASN A 503 -17.39 -26.65 -0.72
C ASN A 503 -16.35 -25.84 -1.49
N ILE A 504 -15.17 -26.43 -1.74
CA ILE A 504 -14.11 -25.80 -2.53
C ILE A 504 -13.97 -26.59 -3.83
N GLY A 505 -14.07 -25.92 -4.97
CA GLY A 505 -13.89 -26.52 -6.29
C GLY A 505 -13.00 -25.66 -7.20
N ALA A 506 -12.45 -26.26 -8.24
CA ALA A 506 -11.74 -25.55 -9.30
C ALA A 506 -12.70 -25.24 -10.44
N GLY A 507 -12.72 -24.00 -10.93
CA GLY A 507 -13.54 -23.56 -12.05
C GLY A 507 -12.71 -22.81 -13.09
N LEU A 508 -13.34 -22.46 -14.21
CA LEU A 508 -12.76 -21.61 -15.25
C LEU A 508 -13.54 -20.29 -15.32
N ALA A 509 -12.88 -19.17 -15.02
CA ALA A 509 -13.47 -17.84 -15.12
C ALA A 509 -12.96 -17.08 -16.35
N PRO A 510 -13.78 -16.22 -16.97
CA PRO A 510 -13.34 -15.35 -18.05
C PRO A 510 -12.35 -14.27 -17.55
N LEU A 511 -11.17 -14.19 -18.17
CA LEU A 511 -10.23 -13.07 -18.06
C LEU A 511 -10.06 -12.39 -19.41
N TYR A 512 -9.82 -11.08 -19.40
CA TYR A 512 -9.52 -10.34 -20.63
C TYR A 512 -8.42 -11.04 -21.46
N CYS A 513 -8.50 -11.01 -22.78
CA CYS A 513 -7.48 -11.51 -23.68
C CYS A 513 -7.19 -10.47 -24.78
N PRO A 514 -5.93 -10.04 -24.96
CA PRO A 514 -5.58 -9.01 -25.94
C PRO A 514 -5.54 -9.52 -27.39
N CYS A 515 -5.82 -10.79 -27.65
CA CYS A 515 -5.59 -11.43 -28.94
C CYS A 515 -6.33 -10.75 -30.10
N ALA A 516 -7.56 -10.27 -29.88
CA ALA A 516 -8.31 -9.61 -30.94
C ALA A 516 -7.76 -8.21 -31.25
N THR A 517 -7.37 -7.45 -30.22
CA THR A 517 -6.73 -6.14 -30.38
C THR A 517 -5.39 -6.27 -31.11
N LEU A 518 -4.59 -7.28 -30.74
CA LEU A 518 -3.30 -7.57 -31.38
C LEU A 518 -3.46 -7.98 -32.85
N ARG A 519 -4.50 -8.76 -33.18
CA ARG A 519 -4.83 -9.10 -34.57
C ARG A 519 -5.23 -7.87 -35.38
N ALA A 520 -6.07 -6.99 -34.83
CA ALA A 520 -6.52 -5.79 -35.52
C ALA A 520 -5.37 -4.82 -35.86
N ALA A 521 -4.40 -4.66 -34.94
CA ALA A 521 -3.24 -3.80 -35.19
C ALA A 521 -2.27 -4.34 -36.26
N ALA A 522 -2.22 -5.66 -36.47
CA ALA A 522 -1.37 -6.27 -37.49
C ALA A 522 -1.88 -6.05 -38.93
N VAL A 523 -3.16 -5.67 -39.11
CA VAL A 523 -3.82 -5.58 -40.44
C VAL A 523 -3.88 -4.14 -40.99
N ALA A 524 -3.37 -3.13 -40.27
CA ALA A 524 -3.46 -1.74 -40.71
C ALA A 524 -2.79 -1.52 -42.10
N PRO A 525 -3.52 -1.03 -43.12
CA PRO A 525 -2.99 -0.84 -44.47
C PRO A 525 -2.05 0.38 -44.53
N ALA A 526 -0.88 0.22 -45.13
CA ALA A 526 -0.01 1.34 -45.50
C ALA A 526 -0.69 2.16 -46.61
N GLY A 527 -1.03 3.42 -46.33
CA GLY A 527 -1.64 4.33 -47.30
C GLY A 527 -0.62 4.86 -48.31
N ASP A 528 -0.92 4.69 -49.59
CA ASP A 528 -0.23 5.32 -50.72
C ASP A 528 -0.51 6.84 -50.76
N GLY A 529 0.52 7.68 -50.81
CA GLY A 529 0.35 9.14 -50.94
C GLY A 529 1.62 10.00 -50.84
N ALA A 530 2.28 10.18 -51.99
CA ALA A 530 2.90 11.42 -52.48
C ALA A 530 4.07 12.15 -51.74
N THR A 531 5.21 12.14 -52.47
CA THR A 531 6.14 13.25 -52.81
C THR A 531 7.12 13.88 -51.79
N ASP A 532 8.40 13.58 -52.03
CA ASP A 532 9.66 14.35 -51.92
C ASP A 532 9.67 15.73 -51.22
N VAL A 533 10.48 15.86 -50.16
CA VAL A 533 11.56 16.89 -50.03
C VAL A 533 12.66 16.36 -49.10
N ALA A 534 13.91 16.40 -49.56
CA ALA A 534 15.10 16.01 -48.83
C ALA A 534 15.58 17.07 -47.82
N ALA A 535 15.94 16.67 -46.59
CA ALA A 535 16.96 17.36 -45.79
C ALA A 535 17.49 16.44 -44.67
N THR A 536 18.81 16.36 -44.64
CA THR A 536 19.75 15.62 -43.79
C THR A 536 19.66 15.91 -42.28
N ALA A 537 19.68 14.87 -41.44
CA ALA A 537 20.61 14.68 -40.29
C ALA A 537 20.07 13.64 -39.27
N GLY A 538 20.79 12.51 -39.16
CA GLY A 538 20.96 11.65 -37.97
C GLY A 538 19.80 11.41 -37.00
N SER A 539 18.90 10.47 -37.30
CA SER A 539 18.15 9.73 -36.28
C SER A 539 17.73 8.38 -36.85
N ALA A 540 18.16 7.29 -36.23
CA ALA A 540 17.85 5.92 -36.65
C ALA A 540 16.35 5.63 -36.43
N ARG A 541 15.52 6.01 -37.40
CA ARG A 541 14.15 5.52 -37.55
C ARG A 541 14.20 4.23 -38.34
N LEU A 542 13.95 3.11 -37.66
CA LEU A 542 13.68 1.83 -38.31
C LEU A 542 12.43 1.97 -39.18
N SER A 543 12.62 1.76 -40.47
CA SER A 543 11.66 1.81 -41.57
C SER A 543 10.44 0.90 -41.35
N SER A 544 9.25 1.42 -41.61
CA SER A 544 7.94 0.77 -41.45
C SER A 544 7.57 -0.25 -42.55
N ALA A 545 8.55 -0.98 -43.12
CA ALA A 545 8.35 -1.76 -44.35
C ALA A 545 8.31 -3.30 -44.18
N VAL A 546 8.27 -3.84 -42.96
CA VAL A 546 8.37 -5.32 -42.71
C VAL A 546 7.12 -5.91 -42.02
N LEU A 547 5.95 -5.27 -42.13
CA LEU A 547 4.80 -5.51 -41.24
C LEU A 547 3.75 -6.57 -41.66
N SER A 548 3.96 -7.45 -42.65
CA SER A 548 2.83 -8.17 -43.27
C SER A 548 2.67 -9.70 -43.08
N SER A 549 3.32 -10.41 -42.14
CA SER A 549 3.18 -11.90 -42.13
C SER A 549 3.14 -12.65 -40.78
N GLY A 550 2.70 -12.06 -39.66
CA GLY A 550 2.83 -12.71 -38.34
C GLY A 550 1.59 -13.29 -37.64
N LEU A 551 0.36 -12.86 -37.97
CA LEU A 551 -0.84 -13.13 -37.15
C LEU A 551 -2.07 -13.60 -37.93
N ALA A 552 -1.88 -14.14 -39.14
CA ALA A 552 -2.94 -14.50 -40.09
C ALA A 552 -3.64 -15.87 -39.82
N GLY A 553 -3.75 -16.32 -38.58
CA GLY A 553 -4.45 -17.55 -38.22
C GLY A 553 -5.47 -17.32 -37.11
N ASP A 554 -6.70 -17.77 -37.31
CA ASP A 554 -7.66 -17.92 -36.22
C ASP A 554 -7.13 -18.90 -35.17
N LEU A 555 -7.46 -18.61 -33.91
CA LEU A 555 -7.14 -19.34 -32.67
C LEU A 555 -5.85 -18.86 -31.98
N CYS A 556 -6.01 -17.83 -31.14
CA CYS A 556 -5.10 -17.59 -30.02
C CYS A 556 -4.88 -18.89 -29.23
N ASP A 557 -3.63 -19.21 -28.92
CA ASP A 557 -3.16 -20.46 -28.32
C ASP A 557 -3.38 -20.54 -26.80
N ALA A 558 -4.40 -19.84 -26.30
CA ALA A 558 -4.75 -19.83 -24.89
C ALA A 558 -5.02 -21.25 -24.38
N LYS A 559 -4.26 -21.72 -23.37
CA LYS A 559 -4.31 -23.09 -22.83
C LYS A 559 -5.72 -23.64 -22.57
N TYR A 560 -6.62 -22.82 -22.02
CA TYR A 560 -8.00 -23.20 -21.69
C TYR A 560 -9.04 -22.67 -22.68
N GLY A 561 -8.61 -22.12 -23.82
CA GLY A 561 -9.48 -21.56 -24.85
C GLY A 561 -10.12 -20.22 -24.46
N HIS A 562 -11.09 -19.82 -25.29
CA HIS A 562 -11.84 -18.56 -25.15
C HIS A 562 -13.27 -18.81 -24.69
N VAL A 563 -13.89 -17.76 -24.18
CA VAL A 563 -15.28 -17.75 -23.72
C VAL A 563 -15.90 -16.41 -24.06
N ARG A 564 -17.20 -16.41 -24.37
CA ARG A 564 -17.94 -15.16 -24.50
C ARG A 564 -18.38 -14.74 -23.10
N ALA A 565 -18.08 -13.50 -22.74
CA ALA A 565 -18.55 -12.89 -21.51
C ALA A 565 -18.73 -11.38 -21.72
N LEU A 566 -19.65 -10.77 -20.96
CA LEU A 566 -20.04 -9.37 -21.04
C LEU A 566 -20.31 -8.93 -22.48
N GLY A 567 -20.91 -9.79 -23.29
CA GLY A 567 -21.21 -9.52 -24.70
C GLY A 567 -20.06 -9.69 -25.70
N SER A 568 -18.80 -9.87 -25.28
CA SER A 568 -17.65 -9.98 -26.20
C SER A 568 -16.95 -11.34 -26.22
N HIS A 569 -16.18 -11.57 -27.29
CA HIS A 569 -15.27 -12.72 -27.43
C HIS A 569 -13.84 -12.42 -26.98
N HIS A 570 -13.61 -11.32 -26.26
CA HIS A 570 -12.28 -10.90 -25.79
C HIS A 570 -11.89 -11.52 -24.45
N PHE A 571 -12.47 -12.67 -24.10
CA PHE A 571 -12.16 -13.35 -22.86
C PHE A 571 -11.56 -14.74 -23.10
N ARG A 572 -10.50 -15.03 -22.36
CA ARG A 572 -9.91 -16.37 -22.24
C ARG A 572 -10.35 -17.02 -20.95
N ARG A 573 -10.37 -18.34 -20.91
CA ARG A 573 -10.63 -19.09 -19.67
C ARG A 573 -9.37 -19.11 -18.80
N HIS A 574 -9.55 -18.88 -17.50
CA HIS A 574 -8.47 -18.94 -16.51
C HIS A 574 -8.90 -19.76 -15.29
N PRO A 575 -8.04 -20.64 -14.75
CA PRO A 575 -8.36 -21.45 -13.59
C PRO A 575 -8.52 -20.56 -12.35
N VAL A 576 -9.61 -20.78 -11.62
CA VAL A 576 -9.92 -20.11 -10.37
C VAL A 576 -10.39 -21.13 -9.34
N ARG A 577 -10.26 -20.79 -8.07
CA ARG A 577 -10.89 -21.51 -6.97
C ARG A 577 -12.25 -20.90 -6.72
N VAL A 578 -13.27 -21.72 -6.55
CA VAL A 578 -14.62 -21.28 -6.18
C VAL A 578 -14.94 -21.92 -4.84
N LYS A 579 -15.49 -21.14 -3.91
CA LYS A 579 -15.85 -21.56 -2.56
C LYS A 579 -17.32 -21.30 -2.33
N ASP A 580 -18.14 -22.35 -2.23
CA ASP A 580 -19.53 -22.25 -1.78
C ASP A 580 -19.56 -22.30 -0.26
N VAL A 581 -19.69 -21.12 0.34
CA VAL A 581 -19.88 -21.04 1.77
C VAL A 581 -21.37 -21.34 2.04
N ALA A 582 -21.69 -22.02 3.15
CA ALA A 582 -23.07 -22.24 3.61
C ALA A 582 -24.02 -21.00 3.52
N GLY A 583 -25.33 -21.20 3.63
CA GLY A 583 -26.24 -20.03 3.63
C GLY A 583 -25.97 -19.17 4.86
N LEU A 584 -25.71 -17.87 4.67
CA LEU A 584 -25.71 -16.92 5.80
C LEU A 584 -27.08 -16.97 6.48
N VAL A 585 -27.10 -16.77 7.80
CA VAL A 585 -28.34 -16.62 8.58
C VAL A 585 -28.21 -15.32 9.37
N GLN A 586 -29.31 -14.60 9.56
CA GLN A 586 -29.31 -13.34 10.28
C GLN A 586 -28.69 -13.48 11.68
N GLY A 587 -27.78 -12.56 12.02
CA GLY A 587 -26.98 -12.56 13.25
C GLY A 587 -25.78 -13.51 13.23
N ALA A 588 -25.26 -13.87 12.05
CA ALA A 588 -24.04 -14.67 11.93
C ALA A 588 -22.84 -13.98 12.60
N TYR A 589 -22.74 -12.65 12.52
CA TYR A 589 -21.69 -11.86 13.19
C TYR A 589 -21.69 -12.02 14.72
N GLN A 590 -22.87 -12.23 15.33
CA GLN A 590 -23.04 -12.46 16.77
C GLN A 590 -22.68 -13.90 17.19
N GLY A 591 -22.27 -14.75 16.22
CA GLY A 591 -22.03 -16.16 16.44
C GLY A 591 -23.31 -17.01 16.45
N LYS A 592 -24.46 -16.51 15.95
CA LYS A 592 -25.64 -17.38 15.77
C LYS A 592 -25.33 -18.49 14.76
N GLY A 593 -25.72 -19.70 15.10
CA GLY A 593 -25.37 -20.90 14.32
C GLY A 593 -23.86 -21.14 14.30
N LYS A 594 -23.28 -21.34 13.12
CA LYS A 594 -21.82 -21.39 12.93
C LYS A 594 -21.21 -20.02 12.60
N GLY A 595 -21.95 -18.92 12.77
CA GLY A 595 -21.73 -17.64 12.09
C GLY A 595 -20.30 -17.15 12.01
N ASN A 596 -19.54 -17.11 13.12
CA ASN A 596 -18.14 -16.66 13.07
C ASN A 596 -17.20 -17.64 12.33
N GLN A 597 -17.44 -18.95 12.39
CA GLN A 597 -16.67 -19.91 11.58
C GLN A 597 -16.95 -19.71 10.09
N PHE A 598 -18.21 -19.47 9.74
CA PHE A 598 -18.62 -19.19 8.38
C PHE A 598 -17.97 -17.92 7.82
N LEU A 599 -17.93 -16.84 8.61
CA LEU A 599 -17.30 -15.60 8.17
C LEU A 599 -15.78 -15.75 8.05
N ASN A 600 -15.15 -16.53 8.94
CA ASN A 600 -13.74 -16.90 8.80
C ASN A 600 -13.45 -17.65 7.49
N ASP A 601 -14.42 -18.43 6.98
CA ASP A 601 -14.31 -19.06 5.66
C ASP A 601 -14.34 -18.06 4.50
N LEU A 602 -14.75 -16.80 4.70
CA LEU A 602 -14.66 -15.76 3.67
C LEU A 602 -13.29 -15.07 3.64
N CYS A 603 -12.47 -15.20 4.69
CA CYS A 603 -11.18 -14.52 4.81
C CYS A 603 -10.20 -14.80 3.66
N ASP A 604 -10.33 -15.93 2.97
CA ASP A 604 -9.46 -16.34 1.87
C ASP A 604 -10.00 -16.00 0.47
N ALA A 605 -11.24 -15.52 0.37
CA ALA A 605 -11.81 -15.07 -0.88
C ALA A 605 -11.17 -13.73 -1.31
N ASP A 606 -10.85 -13.61 -2.60
CA ASP A 606 -10.37 -12.36 -3.22
C ASP A 606 -11.53 -11.50 -3.72
N VAL A 607 -12.66 -12.13 -4.04
CA VAL A 607 -13.91 -11.48 -4.45
C VAL A 607 -15.09 -12.31 -3.94
N LEU A 608 -16.18 -11.62 -3.62
CA LEU A 608 -17.42 -12.24 -3.20
C LEU A 608 -18.48 -12.10 -4.30
N VAL A 609 -19.17 -13.19 -4.61
CA VAL A 609 -20.35 -13.20 -5.48
C VAL A 609 -21.57 -13.43 -4.59
N HIS A 610 -22.35 -12.38 -4.41
CA HIS A 610 -23.61 -12.44 -3.67
C HIS A 610 -24.71 -12.90 -4.61
N VAL A 611 -25.07 -14.19 -4.51
CA VAL A 611 -26.17 -14.78 -5.27
C VAL A 611 -27.48 -14.43 -4.57
N VAL A 612 -28.31 -13.64 -5.24
CA VAL A 612 -29.64 -13.23 -4.76
C VAL A 612 -30.73 -13.66 -5.73
N ASP A 613 -31.96 -13.71 -5.24
CA ASP A 613 -33.13 -13.93 -6.09
C ASP A 613 -33.48 -12.63 -6.81
N GLY A 614 -33.09 -12.53 -8.07
CA GLY A 614 -33.35 -11.38 -8.93
C GLY A 614 -34.83 -11.19 -9.27
N ALA A 615 -35.69 -12.18 -9.03
CA ALA A 615 -37.12 -12.09 -9.28
C ALA A 615 -37.96 -11.82 -8.02
N ALA A 616 -37.30 -11.66 -6.85
CA ALA A 616 -37.95 -11.48 -5.56
C ALA A 616 -39.00 -12.58 -5.26
N ALA A 617 -38.69 -13.83 -5.61
CA ALA A 617 -39.55 -15.00 -5.43
C ALA A 617 -39.18 -15.83 -4.19
N THR A 618 -38.47 -15.24 -3.25
CA THR A 618 -38.05 -15.87 -1.99
C THR A 618 -38.15 -14.88 -0.83
N GLU A 619 -38.71 -15.34 0.27
CA GLU A 619 -38.80 -14.61 1.54
C GLU A 619 -37.42 -14.54 2.24
N ALA A 620 -37.35 -13.82 3.35
CA ALA A 620 -36.11 -13.62 4.14
C ALA A 620 -35.51 -14.92 4.69
N ASP A 621 -36.35 -15.93 4.99
CA ASP A 621 -35.91 -17.24 5.50
C ASP A 621 -35.47 -18.21 4.38
N GLY A 622 -35.58 -17.80 3.11
CA GLY A 622 -35.29 -18.63 1.93
C GLY A 622 -36.44 -19.54 1.50
N THR A 623 -37.65 -19.38 2.07
CA THR A 623 -38.87 -20.01 1.56
C THR A 623 -39.31 -19.36 0.25
N ALA A 624 -39.98 -20.13 -0.60
CA ALA A 624 -40.45 -19.64 -1.90
C ALA A 624 -41.75 -18.84 -1.74
N CYS A 625 -41.83 -17.68 -2.38
CA CYS A 625 -43.04 -16.88 -2.50
C CYS A 625 -43.34 -16.55 -3.97
N ALA A 626 -44.48 -15.91 -4.23
CA ALA A 626 -44.78 -15.47 -5.59
C ALA A 626 -43.75 -14.42 -6.05
N PRO A 627 -43.28 -14.45 -7.32
CA PRO A 627 -42.31 -13.47 -7.81
C PRO A 627 -42.77 -12.03 -7.55
N GLY A 628 -41.88 -11.20 -6.99
CA GLY A 628 -42.15 -9.82 -6.61
C GLY A 628 -42.69 -9.60 -5.18
N GLN A 629 -43.00 -10.66 -4.42
CA GLN A 629 -43.45 -10.53 -3.02
C GLN A 629 -42.29 -10.42 -2.02
N GLY A 630 -41.16 -11.07 -2.30
CA GLY A 630 -39.97 -10.99 -1.45
C GLY A 630 -39.20 -9.67 -1.60
N SER A 631 -38.17 -9.47 -0.77
CA SER A 631 -37.34 -8.26 -0.80
C SER A 631 -35.88 -8.60 -1.12
N THR A 632 -35.50 -8.49 -2.40
CA THR A 632 -34.09 -8.64 -2.82
C THR A 632 -33.20 -7.52 -2.25
N MET A 633 -33.79 -6.34 -1.98
CA MET A 633 -33.11 -5.18 -1.40
C MET A 633 -32.65 -5.45 0.04
N GLU A 634 -33.53 -6.04 0.85
CA GLU A 634 -33.22 -6.43 2.23
C GLU A 634 -32.14 -7.50 2.25
N ASP A 635 -32.19 -8.51 1.36
CA ASP A 635 -31.16 -9.54 1.25
C ASP A 635 -29.77 -8.92 1.03
N ILE A 636 -29.66 -7.95 0.12
CA ILE A 636 -28.40 -7.26 -0.21
C ILE A 636 -27.90 -6.44 0.98
N THR A 637 -28.78 -5.67 1.62
CA THR A 637 -28.43 -4.83 2.78
C THR A 637 -27.96 -5.71 3.94
N TRP A 638 -28.70 -6.78 4.21
CA TRP A 638 -28.42 -7.69 5.31
C TRP A 638 -27.04 -8.33 5.22
N VAL A 639 -26.69 -8.94 4.07
CA VAL A 639 -25.37 -9.59 3.92
C VAL A 639 -24.21 -8.61 4.10
N ARG A 640 -24.40 -7.35 3.67
CA ARG A 640 -23.39 -6.29 3.88
C ARG A 640 -23.23 -5.93 5.33
N SER A 641 -24.35 -5.71 6.03
CA SER A 641 -24.35 -5.41 7.45
C SER A 641 -23.72 -6.54 8.26
N GLU A 642 -23.93 -7.81 7.89
CA GLU A 642 -23.27 -8.95 8.57
C GLU A 642 -21.74 -8.92 8.43
N VAL A 643 -21.23 -8.73 7.19
CA VAL A 643 -19.78 -8.67 6.94
C VAL A 643 -19.16 -7.45 7.62
N HIS A 644 -19.85 -6.30 7.61
CA HIS A 644 -19.42 -5.09 8.30
C HIS A 644 -19.37 -5.29 9.81
N SER A 645 -20.47 -5.73 10.41
CA SER A 645 -20.59 -5.91 11.87
C SER A 645 -19.59 -6.90 12.42
N TRP A 646 -19.26 -7.97 11.67
CA TRP A 646 -18.23 -8.92 12.08
C TRP A 646 -16.85 -8.30 12.25
N ILE A 647 -16.42 -7.47 11.29
CA ILE A 647 -15.12 -6.79 11.38
C ILE A 647 -15.17 -5.69 12.44
N TYR A 648 -16.27 -4.94 12.48
CA TYR A 648 -16.48 -3.87 13.47
C TYR A 648 -16.43 -4.40 14.90
N ASP A 649 -17.18 -5.45 15.23
CA ASP A 649 -17.22 -6.03 16.58
C ASP A 649 -15.86 -6.61 16.98
N ASN A 650 -15.11 -7.22 16.05
CA ASN A 650 -13.75 -7.70 16.31
C ASN A 650 -12.78 -6.57 16.67
N LEU A 651 -12.89 -5.40 16.02
CA LEU A 651 -12.08 -4.22 16.34
C LEU A 651 -12.56 -3.56 17.64
N ARG A 652 -13.87 -3.38 17.79
CA ARG A 652 -14.52 -2.75 18.94
C ARG A 652 -14.20 -3.52 20.24
N ALA A 653 -14.25 -4.84 20.22
CA ALA A 653 -13.93 -5.69 21.37
C ALA A 653 -12.49 -5.47 21.89
N LYS A 654 -11.56 -5.05 21.02
CA LYS A 654 -10.14 -4.82 21.35
C LYS A 654 -9.76 -3.33 21.32
N TRP A 655 -10.74 -2.43 21.25
CA TRP A 655 -10.53 -1.00 21.06
C TRP A 655 -9.65 -0.36 22.14
N THR A 656 -9.86 -0.74 23.40
CA THR A 656 -9.05 -0.25 24.54
C THR A 656 -7.57 -0.56 24.39
N SER A 657 -7.24 -1.75 23.86
CA SER A 657 -5.87 -2.13 23.55
C SER A 657 -5.33 -1.39 22.33
N LEU A 658 -6.18 -1.11 21.34
CA LEU A 658 -5.80 -0.38 20.13
C LEU A 658 -5.47 1.08 20.42
N VAL A 659 -6.27 1.77 21.24
CA VAL A 659 -6.00 3.15 21.66
C VAL A 659 -4.67 3.26 22.43
N ARG A 660 -4.35 2.26 23.26
CA ARG A 660 -3.08 2.21 23.99
C ARG A 660 -1.88 1.92 23.09
N GLN A 661 -2.06 1.10 22.06
CA GLN A 661 -1.01 0.69 21.12
C GLN A 661 -1.52 0.80 19.67
N PRO A 662 -1.60 2.02 19.11
CA PRO A 662 -2.20 2.26 17.79
C PRO A 662 -1.54 1.49 16.64
N THR A 663 -0.25 1.17 16.79
CA THR A 663 0.52 0.37 15.83
C THR A 663 -0.05 -1.04 15.62
N LYS A 664 -0.74 -1.61 16.62
CA LYS A 664 -1.40 -2.92 16.51
C LYS A 664 -2.59 -2.93 15.55
N LEU A 665 -3.15 -1.77 15.17
CA LEU A 665 -4.29 -1.72 14.25
C LEU A 665 -4.00 -2.48 12.94
N ARG A 666 -2.78 -2.35 12.41
CA ARG A 666 -2.34 -3.04 11.18
C ARG A 666 -2.38 -4.56 11.32
N THR A 667 -1.90 -5.07 12.45
CA THR A 667 -1.82 -6.51 12.69
C THR A 667 -3.18 -7.14 12.95
N MET A 668 -4.19 -6.37 13.39
CA MET A 668 -5.57 -6.87 13.55
C MET A 668 -6.20 -7.35 12.26
N PHE A 669 -5.85 -6.76 11.12
CA PHE A 669 -6.40 -7.13 9.82
C PHE A 669 -5.68 -8.32 9.16
N SER A 670 -4.59 -8.80 9.77
CA SER A 670 -3.85 -9.98 9.27
C SER A 670 -4.73 -11.22 9.17
N GLY A 671 -5.67 -11.41 10.10
CA GLY A 671 -6.63 -12.52 10.10
C GLY A 671 -7.54 -12.57 8.87
N TYR A 672 -7.76 -11.42 8.22
CA TYR A 672 -8.51 -11.31 6.96
C TYR A 672 -7.59 -11.33 5.73
N ARG A 673 -6.35 -11.84 5.88
CA ARG A 673 -5.30 -11.91 4.86
C ARG A 673 -4.91 -10.56 4.26
N SER A 674 -5.02 -9.48 5.04
CA SER A 674 -4.59 -8.15 4.62
C SER A 674 -3.18 -7.86 5.10
N THR A 675 -2.36 -7.32 4.20
CA THR A 675 -1.01 -6.84 4.53
C THR A 675 -1.09 -5.51 5.29
N PRO A 676 -0.09 -5.16 6.12
CA PRO A 676 0.00 -3.83 6.74
C PRO A 676 -0.05 -2.70 5.71
N THR A 677 0.58 -2.90 4.54
CA THR A 677 0.57 -1.96 3.41
C THR A 677 -0.83 -1.74 2.83
N PHE A 678 -1.67 -2.78 2.78
CA PHE A 678 -3.07 -2.64 2.39
C PHE A 678 -3.84 -1.79 3.42
N VAL A 679 -3.66 -2.06 4.71
CA VAL A 679 -4.31 -1.29 5.79
C VAL A 679 -3.88 0.18 5.75
N ASP A 680 -2.60 0.47 5.53
CA ASP A 680 -2.12 1.84 5.39
C ASP A 680 -2.77 2.57 4.20
N ARG A 681 -3.05 1.89 3.09
CA ARG A 681 -3.81 2.47 1.97
C ARG A 681 -5.27 2.76 2.32
N VAL A 682 -5.88 1.99 3.23
CA VAL A 682 -7.23 2.28 3.75
C VAL A 682 -7.16 3.48 4.70
N LEU A 683 -6.21 3.49 5.64
CA LEU A 683 -6.00 4.58 6.60
C LEU A 683 -5.79 5.93 5.91
N ARG A 684 -4.99 5.97 4.84
CA ARG A 684 -4.78 7.18 4.03
C ARG A 684 -6.09 7.75 3.46
N ARG A 685 -7.06 6.89 3.10
CA ARG A 685 -8.37 7.33 2.59
C ARG A 685 -9.28 7.92 3.66
N VAL A 686 -9.08 7.52 4.92
CA VAL A 686 -9.74 8.11 6.09
C VAL A 686 -8.99 9.36 6.58
N GLY A 687 -7.90 9.77 5.90
CA GLY A 687 -7.11 10.96 6.25
C GLY A 687 -5.94 10.69 7.21
N ILE A 688 -5.65 9.43 7.55
CA ILE A 688 -4.51 9.06 8.38
C ILE A 688 -3.30 8.79 7.48
N ALA A 689 -2.41 9.78 7.38
CA ALA A 689 -1.26 9.72 6.48
C ALA A 689 -0.01 9.05 7.08
N ASN A 690 0.16 9.11 8.41
CA ASN A 690 1.36 8.64 9.09
C ASN A 690 1.05 8.12 10.51
N GLU A 691 2.07 7.59 11.17
CA GLU A 691 1.96 6.99 12.50
C GLU A 691 1.61 8.01 13.59
N ILE A 692 2.02 9.27 13.43
CA ILE A 692 1.67 10.36 14.34
C ILE A 692 0.16 10.64 14.24
N ALA A 693 -0.33 10.85 13.02
CA ALA A 693 -1.76 11.03 12.75
C ALA A 693 -2.58 9.85 13.29
N LEU A 694 -2.12 8.61 13.09
CA LEU A 694 -2.77 7.43 13.64
C LEU A 694 -2.84 7.49 15.17
N THR A 695 -1.73 7.81 15.83
CA THR A 695 -1.63 7.82 17.30
C THR A 695 -2.50 8.91 17.93
N THR A 696 -2.53 10.08 17.29
CA THR A 696 -3.34 11.21 17.77
C THR A 696 -4.82 11.02 17.45
N MET A 697 -5.16 10.64 16.21
CA MET A 697 -6.56 10.53 15.78
C MET A 697 -7.27 9.33 16.41
N LEU A 698 -6.62 8.17 16.58
CA LEU A 698 -7.29 6.96 17.09
C LEU A 698 -7.86 7.15 18.50
N ARG A 699 -7.22 7.99 19.35
CA ARG A 699 -7.73 8.35 20.68
C ARG A 699 -9.04 9.11 20.63
N THR A 700 -9.26 9.85 19.54
CA THR A 700 -10.40 10.73 19.39
C THR A 700 -11.60 10.06 18.73
N TRP A 701 -11.43 8.90 18.11
CA TRP A 701 -12.48 8.22 17.34
C TRP A 701 -13.61 7.67 18.22
N GLY A 702 -14.83 7.77 17.71
CA GLY A 702 -16.04 7.12 18.22
C GLY A 702 -16.55 6.03 17.27
N PRO A 703 -17.79 5.57 17.48
CA PRO A 703 -18.43 4.55 16.64
C PRO A 703 -18.47 4.91 15.15
N GLN A 704 -18.83 6.15 14.81
CA GLN A 704 -18.99 6.62 13.43
C GLN A 704 -17.67 6.53 12.64
N GLU A 705 -16.55 6.99 13.22
CA GLU A 705 -15.25 6.93 12.56
C GLU A 705 -14.77 5.48 12.37
N LEU A 706 -15.05 4.60 13.33
CA LEU A 706 -14.74 3.18 13.19
C LEU A 706 -15.61 2.50 12.12
N HIS A 707 -16.92 2.82 12.04
CA HIS A 707 -17.80 2.35 10.96
C HIS A 707 -17.30 2.84 9.59
N ALA A 708 -16.88 4.09 9.47
CA ALA A 708 -16.32 4.63 8.23
C ALA A 708 -15.04 3.89 7.79
N LEU A 709 -14.13 3.59 8.73
CA LEU A 709 -12.95 2.78 8.47
C LEU A 709 -13.33 1.37 7.99
N VAL A 710 -14.28 0.72 8.67
CA VAL A 710 -14.70 -0.65 8.35
C VAL A 710 -15.41 -0.72 7.01
N ALA A 711 -16.30 0.22 6.68
CA ALA A 711 -16.97 0.27 5.37
C ALA A 711 -15.95 0.39 4.22
N LEU A 712 -15.00 1.34 4.32
CA LEU A 712 -13.93 1.47 3.34
C LEU A 712 -13.06 0.21 3.25
N TYR A 713 -12.73 -0.40 4.39
CA TYR A 713 -11.97 -1.64 4.43
C TYR A 713 -12.71 -2.79 3.74
N VAL A 714 -13.99 -3.01 4.06
CA VAL A 714 -14.83 -4.08 3.49
C VAL A 714 -14.96 -3.92 1.97
N ARG A 715 -15.28 -2.71 1.48
CA ARG A 715 -15.41 -2.46 0.03
C ARG A 715 -14.13 -2.72 -0.75
N LEU A 716 -12.97 -2.43 -0.15
CA LEU A 716 -11.67 -2.64 -0.79
C LEU A 716 -11.15 -4.08 -0.65
N ARG A 717 -11.39 -4.72 0.49
CA ARG A 717 -10.89 -6.08 0.77
C ARG A 717 -11.80 -7.14 0.19
N PHE A 718 -13.10 -6.98 0.32
CA PHE A 718 -14.12 -7.93 -0.11
C PHE A 718 -15.00 -7.31 -1.19
N PRO A 719 -14.47 -7.05 -2.40
CA PRO A 719 -15.28 -6.55 -3.49
C PRO A 719 -16.43 -7.53 -3.75
N MET A 720 -17.66 -7.02 -3.82
CA MET A 720 -18.88 -7.82 -3.97
C MET A 720 -19.52 -7.58 -5.34
N ILE A 721 -19.80 -8.66 -6.06
CA ILE A 721 -20.66 -8.65 -7.26
C ILE A 721 -22.01 -9.25 -6.89
N VAL A 722 -23.10 -8.56 -7.22
CA VAL A 722 -24.46 -9.05 -6.93
C VAL A 722 -24.99 -9.78 -8.16
N ALA A 723 -25.10 -11.11 -8.07
CA ALA A 723 -25.61 -11.97 -9.11
C ALA A 723 -27.12 -12.15 -8.95
N LEU A 724 -27.90 -11.49 -9.81
CA LEU A 724 -29.36 -11.53 -9.81
C LEU A 724 -29.84 -12.80 -10.50
N ASN A 725 -29.96 -13.88 -9.73
CA ASN A 725 -30.41 -15.18 -10.23
C ASN A 725 -31.91 -15.18 -10.57
N LYS A 726 -32.38 -16.17 -11.33
CA LYS A 726 -33.78 -16.31 -11.79
C LYS A 726 -34.23 -15.15 -12.70
N ALA A 727 -33.30 -14.63 -13.50
CA ALA A 727 -33.56 -13.54 -14.43
C ALA A 727 -34.46 -13.93 -15.62
N ASP A 728 -34.82 -15.22 -15.73
CA ASP A 728 -35.82 -15.77 -16.64
C ASP A 728 -37.27 -15.48 -16.20
N LEU A 729 -37.50 -15.06 -14.96
CA LEU A 729 -38.84 -14.72 -14.45
C LEU A 729 -39.24 -13.28 -14.82
N SER A 730 -40.55 -13.07 -15.01
CA SER A 730 -41.10 -11.80 -15.53
C SER A 730 -40.83 -10.58 -14.65
N THR A 731 -40.75 -10.75 -13.32
CA THR A 731 -40.52 -9.67 -12.36
C THR A 731 -39.05 -9.26 -12.25
N ALA A 732 -38.12 -10.06 -12.78
CA ALA A 732 -36.69 -9.85 -12.55
C ALA A 732 -36.17 -8.53 -13.13
N ALA A 733 -36.79 -8.09 -14.22
CA ALA A 733 -36.55 -6.81 -14.85
C ALA A 733 -36.80 -5.61 -13.93
N ASP A 734 -37.98 -5.57 -13.32
CA ASP A 734 -38.43 -4.46 -12.47
C ASP A 734 -37.60 -4.41 -11.18
N VAL A 735 -37.31 -5.58 -10.59
CA VAL A 735 -36.42 -5.71 -9.43
C VAL A 735 -35.02 -5.19 -9.76
N ALA A 736 -34.45 -5.59 -10.90
CA ALA A 736 -33.14 -5.12 -11.32
C ALA A 736 -33.10 -3.60 -11.56
N ALA A 737 -34.18 -3.00 -12.07
CA ALA A 737 -34.29 -1.55 -12.23
C ALA A 737 -34.34 -0.83 -10.88
N ALA A 738 -35.16 -1.31 -9.94
CA ALA A 738 -35.26 -0.76 -8.59
C ALA A 738 -33.92 -0.86 -7.82
N LEU A 739 -33.21 -1.98 -7.94
CA LEU A 739 -31.90 -2.19 -7.31
C LEU A 739 -30.83 -1.23 -7.85
N ARG A 740 -30.81 -0.99 -9.17
CA ARG A 740 -29.88 -0.03 -9.79
C ARG A 740 -30.16 1.41 -9.34
N GLN A 741 -31.42 1.75 -9.09
CA GLN A 741 -31.80 3.07 -8.57
C GLN A 741 -31.36 3.23 -7.11
N ALA A 742 -31.55 2.20 -6.28
CA ALA A 742 -31.19 2.26 -4.87
C ALA A 742 -29.66 2.19 -4.63
N TYR A 743 -28.95 1.40 -5.45
CA TYR A 743 -27.51 1.22 -5.36
C TYR A 743 -26.82 1.54 -6.69
N PRO A 744 -26.69 2.82 -7.06
CA PRO A 744 -26.14 3.24 -8.34
C PRO A 744 -24.66 2.88 -8.54
N HIS A 745 -24.00 2.40 -7.48
CA HIS A 745 -22.56 2.16 -7.42
C HIS A 745 -22.21 0.67 -7.39
N GLU A 746 -23.22 -0.19 -7.43
CA GLU A 746 -23.08 -1.64 -7.35
C GLU A 746 -23.19 -2.31 -8.71
N VAL A 747 -22.46 -3.41 -8.87
CA VAL A 747 -22.46 -4.20 -10.10
C VAL A 747 -23.50 -5.31 -9.98
N PHE A 748 -24.64 -5.10 -10.64
CA PHE A 748 -25.71 -6.09 -10.77
C PHE A 748 -25.59 -6.85 -12.08
N VAL A 749 -25.43 -8.16 -12.01
CA VAL A 749 -25.36 -9.03 -13.19
C VAL A 749 -26.53 -10.01 -13.19
N PRO A 750 -27.47 -9.90 -14.13
CA PRO A 750 -28.56 -10.86 -14.27
C PRO A 750 -28.04 -12.23 -14.72
N MET A 751 -28.55 -13.30 -14.12
CA MET A 751 -28.22 -14.66 -14.52
C MET A 751 -29.40 -15.63 -14.34
N THR A 752 -29.37 -16.73 -15.07
CA THR A 752 -30.28 -17.85 -14.89
C THR A 752 -29.48 -19.14 -14.72
N VAL A 753 -29.09 -19.41 -13.47
CA VAL A 753 -28.19 -20.53 -13.16
C VAL A 753 -28.81 -21.90 -13.45
N ARG A 754 -30.13 -22.02 -13.33
CA ARG A 754 -30.86 -23.26 -13.61
C ARG A 754 -30.69 -23.68 -15.06
N ILE A 755 -30.83 -22.75 -16.00
CA ILE A 755 -30.70 -23.02 -17.44
C ILE A 755 -29.24 -23.36 -17.79
N GLU A 756 -28.26 -22.65 -17.21
CA GLU A 756 -26.83 -23.00 -17.38
C GLU A 756 -26.56 -24.44 -16.92
N TRP A 757 -26.99 -24.78 -15.71
CA TRP A 757 -26.77 -26.11 -15.16
C TRP A 757 -27.47 -27.20 -15.98
N LEU A 758 -28.73 -27.00 -16.38
CA LEU A 758 -29.46 -27.94 -17.24
C LEU A 758 -28.80 -28.11 -18.61
N ALA A 759 -28.38 -27.02 -19.25
CA ALA A 759 -27.70 -27.09 -20.54
C ALA A 759 -26.37 -27.87 -20.46
N LEU A 760 -25.63 -27.71 -19.36
CA LEU A 760 -24.40 -28.49 -19.11
C LEU A 760 -24.68 -29.97 -18.85
N GLN A 761 -25.71 -30.30 -18.06
CA GLN A 761 -26.13 -31.70 -17.83
C GLN A 761 -26.58 -32.38 -19.13
N LEU A 762 -27.41 -31.70 -19.93
CA LEU A 762 -27.86 -32.21 -21.22
C LEU A 762 -26.70 -32.36 -22.21
N SER A 763 -25.72 -31.45 -22.18
CA SER A 763 -24.51 -31.53 -23.02
C SER A 763 -23.65 -32.74 -22.67
N ARG A 764 -23.47 -33.02 -21.37
CA ARG A 764 -22.75 -34.20 -20.86
C ARG A 764 -23.41 -35.51 -21.27
N ASN A 765 -24.74 -35.54 -21.23
CA ASN A 765 -25.52 -36.70 -21.65
C ASN A 765 -25.63 -36.81 -23.18
N GLY A 766 -24.99 -35.90 -23.94
CA GLY A 766 -24.95 -35.94 -25.40
C GLY A 766 -26.19 -35.39 -26.11
N TYR A 767 -27.15 -34.82 -25.39
CA TYR A 767 -28.41 -34.35 -25.96
C TYR A 767 -28.32 -32.98 -26.64
N VAL A 768 -27.40 -32.12 -26.19
CA VAL A 768 -27.17 -30.79 -26.77
C VAL A 768 -25.68 -30.52 -26.97
N ASP A 769 -25.33 -29.64 -27.90
CA ASP A 769 -24.02 -28.99 -27.92
C ASP A 769 -24.15 -27.61 -27.28
N TYR A 770 -23.61 -27.48 -26.07
CA TYR A 770 -23.60 -26.22 -25.35
C TYR A 770 -22.20 -25.95 -24.81
N THR A 771 -21.72 -24.73 -25.05
CA THR A 771 -20.49 -24.22 -24.44
C THR A 771 -20.85 -23.07 -23.50
N PRO A 772 -20.33 -23.05 -22.25
CA PRO A 772 -20.63 -21.97 -21.31
C PRO A 772 -20.38 -20.59 -21.93
N GLY A 773 -21.36 -19.68 -21.81
CA GLY A 773 -21.32 -18.32 -22.37
C GLY A 773 -21.82 -18.20 -23.81
N ALA A 774 -22.15 -19.32 -24.48
CA ALA A 774 -22.76 -19.27 -25.80
C ALA A 774 -24.16 -18.63 -25.73
N ALA A 775 -24.52 -17.88 -26.77
CA ALA A 775 -25.85 -17.27 -26.91
C ALA A 775 -26.87 -18.18 -27.61
N SER A 776 -26.46 -19.39 -27.97
CA SER A 776 -27.29 -20.41 -28.61
C SER A 776 -26.73 -21.79 -28.30
N LEU A 777 -27.56 -22.81 -28.48
CA LEU A 777 -27.17 -24.22 -28.37
C LEU A 777 -27.70 -24.97 -29.58
N SER A 778 -27.05 -26.09 -29.92
CA SER A 778 -27.59 -27.03 -30.92
C SER A 778 -28.13 -28.27 -30.22
N ILE A 779 -29.26 -28.80 -30.69
CA ILE A 779 -29.84 -30.04 -30.17
C ILE A 779 -29.29 -31.18 -31.02
N LYS A 780 -28.69 -32.21 -30.38
CA LYS A 780 -28.09 -33.37 -31.06
C LYS A 780 -29.06 -34.54 -31.23
N VAL A 781 -30.20 -34.50 -30.56
CA VAL A 781 -31.22 -35.56 -30.62
C VAL A 781 -32.15 -35.30 -31.79
N ASP A 782 -32.33 -36.31 -32.63
CA ASP A 782 -33.34 -36.28 -33.69
C ASP A 782 -34.75 -36.25 -33.08
N CYS A 783 -35.67 -35.50 -33.69
CA CYS A 783 -37.05 -35.38 -33.19
C CYS A 783 -37.74 -36.73 -32.91
N GLY A 784 -37.37 -37.80 -33.61
CA GLY A 784 -37.90 -39.15 -33.40
C GLY A 784 -37.38 -39.84 -32.13
N GLU A 785 -36.15 -39.56 -31.71
CA GLU A 785 -35.56 -40.14 -30.50
C GLU A 785 -36.05 -39.45 -29.23
N VAL A 786 -36.43 -38.16 -29.33
CA VAL A 786 -36.99 -37.39 -28.21
C VAL A 786 -38.25 -38.06 -27.65
N ALA A 787 -39.05 -38.73 -28.48
CA ALA A 787 -40.25 -39.44 -28.04
C ALA A 787 -39.96 -40.64 -27.09
N ASN A 788 -38.74 -41.18 -27.14
CA ASN A 788 -38.31 -42.30 -26.30
C ASN A 788 -37.57 -41.86 -25.02
N LEU A 789 -37.27 -40.57 -24.89
CA LEU A 789 -36.62 -40.03 -23.69
C LEU A 789 -37.59 -39.95 -22.52
N GLU A 790 -37.05 -39.99 -21.30
CA GLU A 790 -37.85 -39.77 -20.09
C GLU A 790 -38.53 -38.40 -20.15
N LYS A 791 -39.80 -38.34 -19.69
CA LYS A 791 -40.60 -37.10 -19.67
C LYS A 791 -39.86 -35.94 -19.00
N ARG A 792 -39.03 -36.24 -17.99
CA ARG A 792 -38.17 -35.27 -17.32
C ARG A 792 -37.14 -34.65 -18.27
N VAL A 793 -36.39 -35.47 -19.01
CA VAL A 793 -35.38 -35.01 -19.98
C VAL A 793 -36.04 -34.19 -21.10
N CYS A 794 -37.22 -34.60 -21.57
CA CYS A 794 -38.00 -33.83 -22.55
C CYS A 794 -38.38 -32.44 -22.02
N GLN A 795 -38.78 -32.34 -20.75
CA GLN A 795 -39.09 -31.05 -20.13
C GLN A 795 -37.82 -30.21 -19.97
N GLU A 796 -36.71 -30.79 -19.53
CA GLU A 796 -35.43 -30.09 -19.38
C GLU A 796 -34.91 -29.56 -20.74
N LEU A 797 -35.03 -30.36 -21.80
CA LEU A 797 -34.74 -29.92 -23.18
C LEU A 797 -35.67 -28.79 -23.63
N HIS A 798 -36.95 -28.86 -23.29
CA HIS A 798 -37.91 -27.82 -23.62
C HIS A 798 -37.60 -26.50 -22.90
N ASP A 799 -37.34 -26.55 -21.59
CA ASP A 799 -36.98 -25.39 -20.76
C ASP A 799 -35.74 -24.71 -21.34
N VAL A 800 -34.67 -25.46 -21.55
CA VAL A 800 -33.40 -24.96 -22.11
C VAL A 800 -33.60 -24.41 -23.52
N ALA A 801 -34.25 -25.13 -24.41
CA ALA A 801 -34.46 -24.66 -25.78
C ALA A 801 -35.41 -23.46 -25.87
N SER A 802 -36.39 -23.33 -24.96
CA SER A 802 -37.28 -22.17 -24.92
C SER A 802 -36.54 -20.90 -24.54
N PHE A 803 -35.66 -20.97 -23.53
CA PHE A 803 -34.79 -19.85 -23.15
C PHE A 803 -33.98 -19.33 -24.35
N PHE A 804 -33.21 -20.21 -25.01
CA PHE A 804 -32.34 -19.80 -26.11
C PHE A 804 -33.09 -19.40 -27.39
N ARG A 805 -34.32 -19.89 -27.62
CA ARG A 805 -35.18 -19.39 -28.70
C ARG A 805 -35.67 -17.97 -28.43
N THR A 806 -36.15 -17.71 -27.22
CA THR A 806 -36.69 -16.38 -26.85
C THR A 806 -35.63 -15.28 -26.79
N ALA A 807 -34.36 -15.66 -26.59
CA ALA A 807 -33.20 -14.77 -26.56
C ALA A 807 -32.79 -14.23 -27.93
N THR A 808 -33.30 -14.78 -29.05
CA THR A 808 -33.02 -14.19 -30.36
C THR A 808 -33.68 -12.81 -30.49
N PRO A 809 -32.93 -11.76 -30.88
CA PRO A 809 -33.45 -10.41 -30.93
C PRO A 809 -34.46 -10.30 -32.07
N SER A 810 -35.75 -10.35 -31.75
CA SER A 810 -36.78 -9.87 -32.67
C SER A 810 -36.70 -8.34 -32.71
N PRO A 811 -36.64 -7.69 -33.89
CA PRO A 811 -36.53 -6.24 -34.00
C PRO A 811 -37.67 -5.48 -33.29
N GLU A 812 -38.81 -6.13 -33.03
CA GLU A 812 -39.96 -5.54 -32.35
C GLU A 812 -39.79 -5.39 -30.82
N ARG A 813 -38.86 -6.12 -30.17
CA ARG A 813 -38.66 -6.03 -28.70
C ARG A 813 -37.73 -4.90 -28.27
N LEU A 814 -37.13 -4.19 -29.21
CA LEU A 814 -36.22 -3.07 -28.93
C LEU A 814 -36.93 -1.88 -28.25
N SER A 815 -38.27 -1.84 -28.21
CA SER A 815 -39.03 -0.78 -27.54
C SER A 815 -39.26 -1.02 -26.05
N SER A 816 -39.07 -2.24 -25.53
CA SER A 816 -39.10 -2.48 -24.08
C SER A 816 -37.72 -2.23 -23.50
N SER A 817 -37.63 -1.51 -22.38
CA SER A 817 -36.41 -1.07 -21.69
C SER A 817 -35.46 -2.19 -21.21
N LEU A 818 -35.72 -3.43 -21.58
CA LEU A 818 -35.07 -4.63 -21.08
C LEU A 818 -34.56 -5.43 -22.27
N LEU A 819 -33.26 -5.34 -22.52
CA LEU A 819 -32.60 -6.23 -23.47
C LEU A 819 -32.76 -7.67 -22.95
N PRO A 820 -33.36 -8.59 -23.73
CA PRO A 820 -33.43 -9.99 -23.33
C PRO A 820 -32.02 -10.52 -23.11
N LEU A 821 -31.84 -11.32 -22.05
CA LEU A 821 -30.61 -12.05 -21.78
C LEU A 821 -30.22 -12.86 -23.02
N THR A 822 -29.14 -12.44 -23.68
CA THR A 822 -28.62 -13.17 -24.86
C THR A 822 -27.88 -14.44 -24.45
N THR A 823 -27.45 -14.54 -23.19
CA THR A 823 -26.73 -15.66 -22.58
C THR A 823 -27.39 -16.00 -21.24
N THR A 824 -26.93 -17.06 -20.56
CA THR A 824 -27.39 -17.38 -19.20
C THR A 824 -26.88 -16.43 -18.11
N GLY A 825 -25.94 -15.52 -18.43
CA GLY A 825 -25.34 -14.57 -17.49
C GLY A 825 -24.30 -15.15 -16.51
N VAL A 826 -24.15 -16.48 -16.39
CA VAL A 826 -23.21 -17.10 -15.43
C VAL A 826 -21.75 -16.72 -15.72
N GLN A 827 -21.35 -16.73 -17.00
CA GLN A 827 -20.00 -16.30 -17.40
C GLN A 827 -19.82 -14.79 -17.21
N ASP A 828 -20.88 -13.99 -17.31
CA ASP A 828 -20.84 -12.55 -17.11
C ASP A 828 -20.60 -12.20 -15.63
N VAL A 829 -21.23 -12.94 -14.71
CA VAL A 829 -20.98 -12.85 -13.26
C VAL A 829 -19.53 -13.18 -12.96
N LEU A 830 -19.00 -14.28 -13.51
CA LEU A 830 -17.59 -14.64 -13.32
C LEU A 830 -16.65 -13.58 -13.89
N ALA A 831 -16.91 -13.06 -15.09
CA ALA A 831 -16.10 -12.00 -15.69
C ALA A 831 -16.10 -10.71 -14.86
N ALA A 832 -17.27 -10.32 -14.32
CA ALA A 832 -17.38 -9.17 -13.42
C ALA A 832 -16.62 -9.40 -12.11
N ALA A 833 -16.69 -10.60 -11.54
CA ALA A 833 -15.95 -10.97 -10.33
C ALA A 833 -14.43 -10.90 -10.56
N MET A 834 -13.95 -11.39 -11.70
CA MET A 834 -12.53 -11.33 -12.04
C MET A 834 -12.02 -9.90 -12.25
N GLU A 835 -12.85 -9.01 -12.79
CA GLU A 835 -12.49 -7.59 -12.90
C GLU A 835 -12.42 -6.92 -11.51
N ALA A 836 -13.36 -7.25 -10.63
CA ALA A 836 -13.44 -6.70 -9.29
C ALA A 836 -12.29 -7.14 -8.37
N CYS A 837 -11.67 -8.32 -8.60
CA CYS A 837 -10.46 -8.75 -7.89
C CYS A 837 -9.28 -7.76 -8.01
N GLY A 838 -9.25 -6.90 -9.03
CA GLY A 838 -8.18 -5.91 -9.20
C GLY A 838 -6.80 -6.51 -9.48
N VAL A 839 -6.74 -7.70 -10.09
CA VAL A 839 -5.47 -8.36 -10.43
C VAL A 839 -4.77 -7.75 -11.64
N MET A 840 -3.44 -7.80 -11.62
CA MET A 840 -2.59 -7.52 -12.76
C MET A 840 -2.48 -8.77 -13.64
N LEU A 841 -2.75 -8.61 -14.94
CA LEU A 841 -2.60 -9.65 -15.95
C LEU A 841 -1.26 -9.50 -16.68
N VAL A 842 -0.40 -10.52 -16.61
CA VAL A 842 0.88 -10.54 -17.32
C VAL A 842 0.83 -11.58 -18.44
N TYR A 843 1.10 -11.13 -19.67
CA TYR A 843 1.25 -11.96 -20.85
C TYR A 843 2.73 -12.03 -21.24
N PRO A 844 3.48 -13.06 -20.83
CA PRO A 844 4.86 -13.21 -21.24
C PRO A 844 4.93 -13.51 -22.75
N VAL A 845 5.73 -12.73 -23.48
CA VAL A 845 5.90 -12.86 -24.93
C VAL A 845 7.38 -12.87 -25.31
N ARG A 846 7.73 -13.62 -26.35
CA ARG A 846 9.09 -13.65 -26.91
C ARG A 846 9.43 -12.34 -27.64
N ALA A 847 8.46 -11.79 -28.35
CA ALA A 847 8.56 -10.52 -29.07
C ALA A 847 7.23 -9.76 -29.00
N PHE A 848 7.29 -8.43 -28.98
CA PHE A 848 6.08 -7.60 -29.03
C PHE A 848 5.44 -7.57 -30.41
N HIS A 849 6.25 -7.63 -31.47
CA HIS A 849 5.78 -7.57 -32.85
C HIS A 849 6.66 -8.49 -33.71
N PRO A 850 6.10 -9.55 -34.33
CA PRO A 850 4.76 -10.09 -34.08
C PRO A 850 4.69 -10.80 -32.71
N VAL A 851 3.54 -10.73 -32.05
CA VAL A 851 3.23 -11.62 -30.92
C VAL A 851 2.90 -12.99 -31.50
N THR A 852 3.73 -13.99 -31.24
CA THR A 852 3.56 -15.35 -31.80
C THR A 852 2.73 -16.28 -30.92
N SER A 853 2.66 -16.01 -29.62
CA SER A 853 1.97 -16.84 -28.62
C SER A 853 1.46 -15.97 -27.49
N LEU A 854 0.26 -16.30 -27.01
CA LEU A 854 -0.37 -15.81 -25.79
C LEU A 854 -0.77 -16.99 -24.90
N ALA A 855 -0.08 -18.14 -24.99
CA ALA A 855 -0.45 -19.37 -24.29
C ALA A 855 -0.60 -19.16 -22.78
N HIS A 856 0.30 -18.37 -22.19
CA HIS A 856 0.33 -18.06 -20.77
C HIS A 856 -0.31 -16.69 -20.47
N CYS A 857 -1.11 -16.66 -19.41
CA CYS A 857 -1.55 -15.44 -18.75
C CYS A 857 -1.47 -15.70 -17.25
N LEU A 858 -0.64 -14.92 -16.58
CA LEU A 858 -0.38 -15.05 -15.15
C LEU A 858 -1.02 -13.88 -14.41
N THR A 859 -1.60 -14.17 -13.25
CA THR A 859 -2.26 -13.23 -12.36
C THR A 859 -1.33 -12.87 -11.20
N PHE A 860 -1.20 -11.57 -10.94
CA PHE A 860 -0.41 -11.01 -9.86
C PHE A 860 -1.22 -9.97 -9.09
N LYS A 861 -0.87 -9.73 -7.82
CA LYS A 861 -1.39 -8.57 -7.09
C LYS A 861 -0.95 -7.30 -7.78
N LEU A 862 -1.84 -6.32 -7.86
CA LEU A 862 -1.53 -5.01 -8.42
C LEU A 862 -0.38 -4.38 -7.62
N GLY A 863 0.68 -3.94 -8.30
CA GLY A 863 1.88 -3.41 -7.64
C GLY A 863 3.02 -4.42 -7.44
N SER A 864 2.91 -5.63 -8.00
CA SER A 864 4.04 -6.58 -7.99
C SER A 864 5.26 -6.04 -8.78
N SER A 865 6.46 -6.30 -8.28
CA SER A 865 7.71 -5.90 -8.94
C SER A 865 8.02 -6.75 -10.17
N ALA A 866 8.83 -6.22 -11.09
CA ALA A 866 9.33 -6.95 -12.25
C ALA A 866 10.11 -8.22 -11.85
N GLU A 867 10.85 -8.17 -10.74
CA GLU A 867 11.54 -9.31 -10.16
C GLU A 867 10.59 -10.41 -9.67
N ARG A 868 9.49 -10.05 -8.99
CA ARG A 868 8.49 -11.04 -8.56
C ARG A 868 7.86 -11.77 -9.75
N VAL A 869 7.57 -11.04 -10.83
CA VAL A 869 7.08 -11.64 -12.09
C VAL A 869 8.12 -12.56 -12.70
N PHE A 870 9.39 -12.15 -12.73
CA PHE A 870 10.49 -12.98 -13.22
C PHE A 870 10.65 -14.27 -12.39
N ASN A 871 10.68 -14.17 -11.07
CA ASN A 871 10.83 -15.31 -10.17
C ASN A 871 9.67 -16.30 -10.30
N ALA A 872 8.44 -15.80 -10.46
CA ALA A 872 7.28 -16.64 -10.73
C ALA A 872 7.41 -17.39 -12.06
N LEU A 873 7.93 -16.75 -13.11
CA LEU A 873 8.17 -17.39 -14.40
C LEU A 873 9.29 -18.43 -14.34
N VAL A 874 10.33 -18.19 -13.52
CA VAL A 874 11.38 -19.18 -13.26
C VAL A 874 10.83 -20.39 -12.50
N HIS A 875 10.00 -20.16 -11.48
CA HIS A 875 9.35 -21.22 -10.72
C HIS A 875 8.40 -22.05 -11.60
N LEU A 876 7.69 -21.41 -12.54
CA LEU A 876 6.84 -22.08 -13.52
C LEU A 876 7.63 -22.74 -14.67
N GLN A 877 8.97 -22.74 -14.62
CA GLN A 877 9.86 -23.29 -15.65
C GLN A 877 9.66 -22.66 -17.04
N LEU A 878 9.17 -21.41 -17.09
CA LEU A 878 9.00 -20.63 -18.32
C LEU A 878 10.23 -19.78 -18.64
N LEU A 879 11.09 -19.54 -17.65
CA LEU A 879 12.37 -18.83 -17.79
C LEU A 879 13.44 -19.49 -16.92
N GLU A 880 14.70 -19.22 -17.22
CA GLU A 880 15.83 -19.66 -16.39
C GLU A 880 16.88 -18.55 -16.25
N GLY A 881 17.65 -18.60 -15.16
CA GLY A 881 18.80 -17.74 -14.93
C GLY A 881 18.47 -16.47 -14.16
N LYS A 882 19.19 -15.38 -14.46
CA LYS A 882 19.02 -14.07 -13.83
C LYS A 882 18.35 -13.11 -14.81
N LEU A 883 17.45 -12.26 -14.29
CA LEU A 883 16.82 -11.18 -15.04
C LEU A 883 17.88 -10.21 -15.58
N VAL A 884 17.94 -10.06 -16.91
CA VAL A 884 18.79 -9.11 -17.63
C VAL A 884 18.00 -7.86 -18.00
N ARG A 885 16.79 -8.05 -18.55
CA ARG A 885 15.92 -6.96 -18.98
C ARG A 885 14.46 -7.34 -18.84
N PHE A 886 13.67 -6.43 -18.28
CA PHE A 886 12.22 -6.54 -18.29
C PHE A 886 11.66 -5.41 -19.14
N GLU A 887 10.94 -5.74 -20.20
CA GLU A 887 10.26 -4.75 -21.03
C GLU A 887 8.77 -5.04 -21.05
N MET A 888 7.95 -3.99 -21.09
CA MET A 888 6.51 -4.15 -21.12
C MET A 888 5.79 -3.16 -22.02
N ILE A 889 4.65 -3.58 -22.55
CA ILE A 889 3.65 -2.72 -23.19
C ILE A 889 2.40 -2.73 -22.31
N ASP A 890 1.95 -1.54 -21.92
CA ASP A 890 0.76 -1.35 -21.07
C ASP A 890 -0.53 -1.60 -21.86
N LEU A 891 -1.29 -2.62 -21.49
CA LEU A 891 -2.60 -2.94 -22.08
C LEU A 891 -3.78 -2.41 -21.25
N ALA A 892 -3.56 -1.78 -20.10
CA ALA A 892 -4.63 -1.29 -19.24
C ALA A 892 -5.56 -0.26 -19.90
N PRO A 893 -5.09 0.67 -20.77
CA PRO A 893 -5.99 1.57 -21.50
C PRO A 893 -6.95 0.80 -22.41
N VAL A 894 -6.43 -0.18 -23.15
CA VAL A 894 -7.20 -1.05 -24.06
C VAL A 894 -8.21 -1.88 -23.29
N LYS A 895 -7.77 -2.55 -22.22
CA LYS A 895 -8.63 -3.36 -21.33
C LYS A 895 -9.77 -2.50 -20.78
N ARG A 896 -9.47 -1.30 -20.25
CA ARG A 896 -10.47 -0.38 -19.68
C ARG A 896 -11.48 0.11 -20.71
N GLN A 897 -11.03 0.52 -21.89
CA GLN A 897 -11.92 1.00 -22.95
C GLN A 897 -12.90 -0.09 -23.39
N LEU A 898 -12.39 -1.30 -23.65
CA LEU A 898 -13.23 -2.44 -24.01
C LEU A 898 -14.19 -2.79 -22.87
N HIS A 899 -13.71 -2.86 -21.64
CA HIS A 899 -14.55 -3.16 -20.48
C HIS A 899 -15.68 -2.12 -20.30
N GLN A 900 -15.37 -0.82 -20.44
CA GLN A 900 -16.37 0.26 -20.36
C GLN A 900 -17.41 0.17 -21.49
N GLN A 901 -16.99 -0.12 -22.72
CA GLN A 901 -17.91 -0.32 -23.85
C GLN A 901 -18.85 -1.52 -23.60
N LEU A 902 -18.32 -2.60 -23.04
CA LEU A 902 -19.09 -3.80 -22.74
C LEU A 902 -20.08 -3.60 -21.59
N LEU A 903 -19.65 -2.97 -20.50
CA LEU A 903 -20.56 -2.61 -19.41
C LEU A 903 -21.65 -1.64 -19.88
N ALA A 904 -21.30 -0.63 -20.70
CA ALA A 904 -22.28 0.29 -21.27
C ALA A 904 -23.30 -0.45 -22.16
N SER A 905 -22.86 -1.46 -22.92
CA SER A 905 -23.76 -2.27 -23.74
C SER A 905 -24.77 -3.09 -22.92
N LEU A 906 -24.44 -3.41 -21.67
CA LEU A 906 -25.33 -4.08 -20.73
C LEU A 906 -26.27 -3.11 -19.99
N ALA A 907 -25.97 -1.80 -19.97
CA ALA A 907 -26.61 -0.81 -19.12
C ALA A 907 -27.60 0.15 -19.84
N THR A 908 -27.83 0.01 -21.15
CA THR A 908 -28.64 0.98 -21.90
C THR A 908 -30.15 0.72 -21.80
N ALA A 909 -30.77 1.25 -20.74
CA ALA A 909 -32.06 1.90 -20.88
C ALA A 909 -31.81 3.38 -21.21
N PRO A 910 -32.44 3.96 -22.24
CA PRO A 910 -32.19 5.36 -22.60
C PRO A 910 -32.82 6.27 -21.54
N SER A 911 -32.00 7.11 -20.91
CA SER A 911 -32.49 8.30 -20.23
C SER A 911 -33.20 9.17 -21.27
N SER A 912 -34.52 9.28 -21.13
CA SER A 912 -35.40 10.19 -21.86
C SER A 912 -35.04 11.63 -21.49
N GLU A 913 -34.02 12.22 -22.14
CA GLU A 913 -33.82 13.66 -22.22
C GLU A 913 -32.75 13.98 -23.29
N ALA A 914 -33.03 14.96 -24.14
CA ALA A 914 -32.20 15.52 -25.21
C ALA A 914 -32.12 14.72 -26.55
N SER A 915 -33.11 15.00 -27.40
CA SER A 915 -33.14 14.78 -28.84
C SER A 915 -32.00 15.48 -29.59
N MET A 916 -31.06 14.72 -30.18
CA MET A 916 -30.47 14.99 -31.50
C MET A 916 -30.05 13.66 -32.13
N PRO A 917 -30.43 13.37 -33.39
CA PRO A 917 -29.98 12.16 -34.06
C PRO A 917 -28.52 12.34 -34.50
N MET A 918 -27.58 11.69 -33.82
CA MET A 918 -26.25 11.45 -34.39
C MET A 918 -26.35 10.31 -35.41
N PRO A 919 -25.70 10.42 -36.58
CA PRO A 919 -25.76 9.39 -37.60
C PRO A 919 -25.13 8.10 -37.09
N ALA A 920 -25.77 6.97 -37.38
CA ALA A 920 -25.23 5.63 -37.15
C ALA A 920 -24.00 5.40 -38.04
N GLN A 921 -22.85 5.95 -37.64
CA GLN A 921 -21.56 5.43 -38.06
C GLN A 921 -21.27 4.23 -37.16
N GLN A 922 -21.27 3.03 -37.74
CA GLN A 922 -20.51 1.89 -37.22
C GLN A 922 -19.03 2.29 -37.21
N GLN A 923 -18.62 3.14 -36.26
CA GLN A 923 -17.22 3.32 -35.93
C GLN A 923 -16.80 2.06 -35.20
N GLN A 924 -16.25 1.11 -35.96
CA GLN A 924 -15.23 0.22 -35.43
C GLN A 924 -14.10 1.12 -34.92
N CYS A 925 -14.19 1.51 -33.64
CA CYS A 925 -13.11 2.18 -32.94
C CYS A 925 -11.94 1.19 -32.89
N ALA A 926 -11.05 1.28 -33.88
CA ALA A 926 -9.78 0.58 -33.86
C ALA A 926 -9.03 1.05 -32.61
N VAL A 927 -9.00 0.21 -31.57
CA VAL A 927 -8.25 0.51 -30.36
C VAL A 927 -6.77 0.40 -30.72
N ALA A 928 -6.12 1.56 -30.85
CA ALA A 928 -4.69 1.60 -31.16
C ALA A 928 -3.90 0.96 -30.02
N LEU A 929 -3.08 -0.02 -30.34
CA LEU A 929 -2.15 -0.60 -29.38
C LEU A 929 -1.07 0.43 -29.02
N PRO A 930 -0.74 0.60 -27.74
CA PRO A 930 0.40 1.43 -27.36
C PRO A 930 1.67 0.85 -27.98
N THR A 931 2.38 1.69 -28.72
CA THR A 931 3.59 1.30 -29.47
C THR A 931 4.87 1.44 -28.65
N SER A 932 4.84 2.16 -27.52
CA SER A 932 6.00 2.38 -26.67
C SER A 932 6.15 1.27 -25.63
N ALA A 933 7.19 0.44 -25.81
CA ALA A 933 7.64 -0.47 -24.76
C ALA A 933 8.44 0.31 -23.69
N GLN A 934 8.15 0.03 -22.43
CA GLN A 934 8.87 0.57 -21.28
C GLN A 934 9.83 -0.49 -20.75
N THR A 935 11.10 -0.14 -20.52
CA THR A 935 12.04 -1.02 -19.81
C THR A 935 11.95 -0.74 -18.32
N LEU A 936 11.73 -1.78 -17.51
CA LEU A 936 11.69 -1.69 -16.05
C LEU A 936 12.98 -2.20 -15.42
N ARG A 937 13.35 -1.61 -14.27
CA ARG A 937 14.37 -2.17 -13.36
C ARG A 937 13.78 -3.33 -12.56
N LYS A 938 14.63 -4.19 -11.98
CA LYS A 938 14.19 -5.38 -11.22
C LYS A 938 13.21 -5.03 -10.08
N THR A 939 13.53 -3.98 -9.32
CA THR A 939 12.74 -3.48 -8.20
C THR A 939 11.61 -2.54 -8.59
N GLU A 940 11.47 -2.20 -9.88
CA GLU A 940 10.37 -1.33 -10.32
C GLU A 940 9.04 -2.10 -10.29
N VAL A 941 8.05 -1.45 -9.72
CA VAL A 941 6.68 -1.94 -9.54
C VAL A 941 5.87 -1.74 -10.82
N ILE A 942 5.17 -2.78 -11.25
CA ILE A 942 4.24 -2.71 -12.38
C ILE A 942 2.90 -2.16 -11.89
N SER A 943 2.57 -0.94 -12.32
CA SER A 943 1.36 -0.22 -11.90
C SER A 943 0.15 -0.40 -12.84
N SER A 944 0.33 -1.14 -13.93
CA SER A 944 -0.72 -1.43 -14.92
C SER A 944 -1.53 -2.67 -14.53
N SER A 945 -2.83 -2.69 -14.89
CA SER A 945 -3.71 -3.86 -14.67
C SER A 945 -3.55 -4.96 -15.72
N ALA A 946 -2.92 -4.68 -16.86
CA ALA A 946 -2.65 -5.70 -17.88
C ALA A 946 -1.42 -5.30 -18.72
N VAL A 947 -0.48 -6.22 -18.91
CA VAL A 947 0.79 -5.94 -19.62
C VAL A 947 1.21 -7.09 -20.53
N LEU A 948 1.71 -6.76 -21.71
CA LEU A 948 2.58 -7.68 -22.47
C LEU A 948 3.99 -7.52 -21.94
N ALA A 949 4.64 -8.60 -21.53
CA ALA A 949 5.98 -8.56 -20.94
C ALA A 949 6.97 -9.34 -21.80
N ARG A 950 8.02 -8.67 -22.29
CA ARG A 950 9.18 -9.31 -22.92
C ARG A 950 10.33 -9.34 -21.91
N ILE A 951 10.77 -10.54 -21.55
CA ILE A 951 11.71 -10.74 -20.44
C ILE A 951 12.95 -11.45 -20.97
N LEU A 952 14.10 -10.79 -20.84
CA LEU A 952 15.42 -11.30 -21.21
C LEU A 952 16.13 -11.81 -19.95
N SER A 953 16.56 -13.06 -20.00
CA SER A 953 17.39 -13.71 -19.00
C SER A 953 18.79 -14.00 -19.54
N ASN A 954 19.77 -14.17 -18.65
CA ASN A 954 21.15 -14.50 -19.04
C ASN A 954 21.33 -15.96 -19.51
N LYS A 955 20.35 -16.83 -19.26
CA LYS A 955 20.26 -18.19 -19.83
C LYS A 955 19.14 -18.23 -20.87
N ARG A 956 19.29 -19.07 -21.90
CA ARG A 956 18.30 -19.20 -23.00
C ARG A 956 16.91 -19.55 -22.44
N GLN A 957 15.88 -18.88 -22.97
CA GLN A 957 14.48 -19.18 -22.70
C GLN A 957 14.18 -20.66 -23.02
N LEU A 958 13.59 -21.39 -22.08
CA LEU A 958 13.01 -22.71 -22.34
C LEU A 958 11.62 -22.51 -22.96
N ALA A 959 11.42 -23.18 -24.10
CA ALA A 959 10.17 -23.42 -24.83
C ALA A 959 9.11 -22.30 -24.78
#